data_AF-A0A518V439-F1
#
_entry.id   AF-A0A518V439-F1
#
_cell.length_a   1.000
_cell.length_b   1.000
_cell.length_c   1.000
_cell.angle_alpha   90.00
_cell.angle_beta   90.00
_cell.angle_gamma   90.00
#
_symmetry.space_group_name_H-M   'P 1'
#
loop_
_entity.id
_entity.type
_entity.pdbx_description
1 polymer ?
#
loop_
_entity_poly.entity_id
_entity_poly.type
_entity_poly.pdbx_seq_one_letter_code
_entity_poly.pdbx_strand_id
1 'polypeptide(L)'
;MKKRNVDSLRMYDWTKTIEDVKNRDSKMLRNVPSSFYQEMKEPSMSAKVQGNWGNWELTDEGSGQYPIFKCYIENGTFEVDTNNAKTTHHLQNSWIKICLKIEDSQTEMYVISEKEDTLYSINHSFHFDNGHGMASILLEKLLVTWFKEHRHLLHQQINTYNIQYSTLEDLALMGWDTNYVTSFSNVNKNIQQKELYPKKFNNEFTDTSLGFPIQFSMDGTFDSWEITTGADGQNVNFICKIGENSSILNHLANVTYEFASDAYVKIQLKLQYLNAKETTIEDSTGVGDGHQVDLKVKTDQDESENPPVIIVDSHYSPDIFDSFKTIVTAMFKEWFTKNIDQFENIFSHFLLGETAKDENFQWLKPTDKYYGVAEGKDENGKPSLDKSVFSVMAMVENRNNKYPSHTVDARLLHAVKNAKDTNDSAFGIDMPLFVEKWLVRGLDIMQVGTPDQFEKTDNGLFIQNKERIQFGKIYNHNNELVDSHIDPKKFRLGITNNKMVLDIEDLTWQQTRGMIGHLSYQQHYGLSLKSGVDELGKEYRNVLVPIEEDDATLTFTYTLEDWYVREQLIIEMAVGLALSIGTGIIFSAVSPTFRTAMNYISGLFKKVGTTMMRAVISVRELLYRIGGGAYRESLIQASRSGSNNVYRATTIANVSSPSVLEAVKNEARYIWSRIWENKLKSALVFSQMAVIRTVSLTPFMIGKYLEYMAKEHYSELPTIDAFLANCVGAVKWPDNSELQVETAQLQGIYLMGGKLIK
;
A
#
# COMPACT_ATOMS: atom_id res chain seq x y z
N MET A 1 -2.65 3.78 20.04
CA MET A 1 -3.62 2.83 19.44
C MET A 1 -2.94 1.47 19.33
N LYS A 2 -3.58 0.35 19.65
CA LYS A 2 -3.02 -0.96 19.27
C LYS A 2 -3.09 -1.08 17.75
N LYS A 3 -1.97 -1.45 17.13
CA LYS A 3 -1.88 -1.73 15.70
C LYS A 3 -2.90 -2.81 15.34
N ARG A 4 -3.75 -2.56 14.34
CA ARG A 4 -4.72 -3.57 13.88
C ARG A 4 -3.95 -4.60 13.06
N ASN A 5 -4.18 -5.88 13.33
CA ASN A 5 -3.74 -6.91 12.40
C ASN A 5 -4.48 -6.71 11.08
N VAL A 6 -3.74 -6.81 9.98
CA VAL A 6 -4.31 -6.85 8.63
C VAL A 6 -4.44 -8.33 8.25
N ASP A 7 -5.56 -8.70 7.65
CA ASP A 7 -5.73 -10.04 7.11
C ASP A 7 -4.76 -10.26 5.95
N SER A 8 -4.34 -11.49 5.68
CA SER A 8 -3.48 -11.78 4.54
C SER A 8 -4.19 -11.49 3.21
N LEU A 9 -3.43 -11.01 2.21
CA LEU A 9 -3.93 -10.70 0.88
C LEU A 9 -3.27 -11.60 -0.15
N ARG A 10 -4.07 -12.27 -0.98
CA ARG A 10 -3.55 -12.99 -2.16
C ARG A 10 -3.46 -12.04 -3.35
N MET A 11 -2.28 -12.01 -3.95
CA MET A 11 -1.97 -11.24 -5.14
C MET A 11 -1.77 -12.19 -6.31
N TYR A 12 -2.59 -12.05 -7.34
CA TYR A 12 -2.55 -12.91 -8.53
C TYR A 12 -1.60 -12.33 -9.57
N ASP A 13 -0.72 -13.17 -10.09
CA ASP A 13 0.22 -12.83 -11.17
C ASP A 13 -0.21 -13.54 -12.46
N TRP A 14 -1.09 -12.87 -13.21
CA TRP A 14 -1.64 -13.42 -14.45
C TRP A 14 -0.57 -13.56 -15.53
N THR A 15 0.35 -12.60 -15.65
CA THR A 15 1.47 -12.66 -16.61
C THR A 15 2.32 -13.91 -16.38
N LYS A 16 2.79 -14.14 -15.15
CA LYS A 16 3.59 -15.33 -14.82
C LYS A 16 2.78 -16.62 -14.94
N THR A 17 1.49 -16.59 -14.60
CA THR A 17 0.59 -17.73 -14.82
C THR A 17 0.57 -18.15 -16.29
N ILE A 18 0.48 -17.19 -17.22
CA ILE A 18 0.48 -17.48 -18.66
C ILE A 18 1.86 -17.91 -19.17
N GLU A 19 2.94 -17.33 -18.68
CA GLU A 19 4.30 -17.76 -19.01
C GLU A 19 4.56 -19.23 -18.64
N ASP A 20 4.13 -19.65 -17.44
CA ASP A 20 4.24 -21.04 -16.98
C ASP A 20 3.44 -22.02 -17.87
N VAL A 21 2.27 -21.59 -18.38
CA VAL A 21 1.45 -22.41 -19.29
C VAL A 21 2.15 -22.57 -20.64
N LYS A 22 2.70 -21.49 -21.21
CA LYS A 22 3.42 -21.52 -22.49
C LYS A 22 4.64 -22.44 -22.46
N ASN A 23 5.28 -22.58 -21.29
CA ASN A 23 6.47 -23.40 -21.09
C ASN A 23 6.18 -24.89 -20.83
N ARG A 24 4.90 -25.29 -20.68
CA ARG A 24 4.50 -26.70 -20.53
C ARG A 24 4.13 -27.29 -21.90
N ASP A 25 4.46 -28.57 -22.10
CA ASP A 25 4.02 -29.31 -23.29
C ASP A 25 2.50 -29.15 -23.47
N SER A 26 2.09 -28.75 -24.68
CA SER A 26 0.79 -28.23 -25.12
C SER A 26 -0.41 -29.20 -25.00
N LYS A 27 -0.36 -30.17 -24.08
CA LYS A 27 -1.39 -31.17 -23.80
C LYS A 27 -2.22 -30.82 -22.56
N MET A 28 -2.37 -29.55 -22.18
CA MET A 28 -3.46 -29.21 -21.27
C MET A 28 -4.78 -29.49 -21.99
N LEU A 29 -5.40 -30.56 -21.52
CA LEU A 29 -6.47 -31.31 -22.16
C LEU A 29 -7.70 -30.44 -22.37
N ARG A 30 -8.34 -30.61 -23.53
CA ARG A 30 -9.72 -30.19 -23.80
C ARG A 30 -10.66 -30.86 -22.78
N ASN A 31 -10.76 -30.29 -21.58
CA ASN A 31 -11.71 -30.72 -20.55
C ASN A 31 -13.07 -30.03 -20.73
N VAL A 32 -13.18 -29.14 -21.70
CA VAL A 32 -14.41 -28.43 -22.03
C VAL A 32 -15.18 -29.27 -23.07
N PRO A 33 -16.51 -29.45 -22.91
CA PRO A 33 -17.39 -29.96 -23.95
C PRO A 33 -17.07 -29.34 -25.29
N SER A 34 -16.91 -30.20 -26.30
CA SER A 34 -16.59 -29.73 -27.63
C SER A 34 -17.72 -28.88 -28.20
N SER A 35 -18.97 -29.04 -27.77
CA SER A 35 -20.15 -28.38 -28.34
C SER A 35 -20.86 -27.43 -27.38
N PHE A 36 -21.57 -26.46 -27.95
CA PHE A 36 -22.46 -25.55 -27.23
C PHE A 36 -23.78 -25.36 -27.99
N TYR A 37 -24.82 -25.02 -27.23
CA TYR A 37 -26.15 -24.68 -27.74
C TYR A 37 -26.80 -23.71 -26.76
N GLN A 38 -27.29 -22.58 -27.25
CA GLN A 38 -28.17 -21.68 -26.50
C GLN A 38 -29.29 -21.19 -27.42
N GLU A 39 -30.49 -21.07 -26.87
CA GLU A 39 -31.65 -20.60 -27.63
C GLU A 39 -32.48 -19.63 -26.79
N MET A 40 -33.02 -18.62 -27.44
CA MET A 40 -34.03 -17.72 -26.91
C MET A 40 -35.26 -17.80 -27.82
N LYS A 41 -36.45 -18.03 -27.23
CA LYS A 41 -37.72 -18.10 -27.97
C LYS A 41 -38.67 -17.04 -27.45
N GLU A 42 -39.16 -16.21 -28.37
CA GLU A 42 -40.21 -15.24 -28.13
C GLU A 42 -41.29 -15.32 -29.22
N PRO A 43 -42.49 -14.75 -29.01
CA PRO A 43 -43.60 -14.88 -29.95
C PRO A 43 -43.32 -14.36 -31.38
N SER A 44 -42.36 -13.46 -31.55
CA SER A 44 -42.05 -12.79 -32.82
C SER A 44 -40.64 -13.08 -33.34
N MET A 45 -39.79 -13.72 -32.53
CA MET A 45 -38.40 -14.01 -32.84
C MET A 45 -37.89 -15.21 -32.04
N SER A 46 -37.12 -16.08 -32.67
CA SER A 46 -36.26 -17.04 -32.00
C SER A 46 -34.82 -16.86 -32.47
N ALA A 47 -33.89 -16.94 -31.54
CA ALA A 47 -32.46 -16.83 -31.83
C ALA A 47 -31.74 -18.00 -31.21
N LYS A 48 -30.89 -18.65 -31.98
CA LYS A 48 -30.23 -19.89 -31.60
C LYS A 48 -28.78 -19.84 -32.00
N VAL A 49 -27.89 -20.15 -31.07
CA VAL A 49 -26.48 -20.33 -31.34
C VAL A 49 -26.10 -21.78 -31.04
N GLN A 50 -25.37 -22.41 -31.96
CA GLN A 50 -24.84 -23.76 -31.75
C GLN A 50 -23.51 -23.93 -32.46
N GLY A 51 -22.65 -24.78 -31.94
CA GLY A 51 -21.36 -25.02 -32.57
C GLY A 51 -20.44 -25.87 -31.73
N ASN A 52 -19.16 -25.81 -32.07
CA ASN A 52 -18.09 -26.39 -31.31
C ASN A 52 -17.09 -25.34 -30.81
N TRP A 53 -16.75 -25.41 -29.53
CA TRP A 53 -15.67 -24.63 -28.94
C TRP A 53 -14.32 -25.15 -29.45
N GLY A 54 -13.45 -24.20 -29.80
CA GLY A 54 -12.02 -24.41 -29.91
C GLY A 54 -11.34 -24.31 -28.54
N ASN A 55 -10.12 -23.77 -28.53
CA ASN A 55 -9.37 -23.61 -27.27
C ASN A 55 -9.97 -22.51 -26.39
N TRP A 56 -9.83 -22.66 -25.07
CA TRP A 56 -10.14 -21.63 -24.08
C TRP A 56 -8.84 -21.25 -23.37
N GLU A 57 -8.38 -20.03 -23.61
CA GLU A 57 -7.08 -19.55 -23.17
C GLU A 57 -7.26 -18.50 -22.08
N LEU A 58 -6.63 -18.71 -20.94
CA LEU A 58 -6.49 -17.64 -19.95
C LEU A 58 -5.55 -16.56 -20.53
N THR A 59 -5.84 -15.29 -20.26
CA THR A 59 -5.05 -14.13 -20.71
C THR A 59 -4.37 -13.43 -19.54
N ASP A 60 -3.39 -12.57 -19.83
CA ASP A 60 -2.72 -11.68 -18.88
C ASP A 60 -3.44 -10.32 -18.72
N GLU A 61 -4.57 -10.12 -19.41
CA GLU A 61 -5.39 -8.90 -19.34
C GLU A 61 -6.14 -8.76 -18.00
N GLY A 62 -6.26 -9.86 -17.25
CA GLY A 62 -6.97 -9.92 -15.97
C GLY A 62 -6.27 -9.13 -14.86
N SER A 63 -7.02 -8.79 -13.82
CA SER A 63 -6.49 -8.03 -12.67
C SER A 63 -7.11 -8.51 -11.37
N GLY A 64 -6.28 -8.71 -10.35
CA GLY A 64 -6.73 -9.21 -9.05
C GLY A 64 -7.52 -10.52 -9.19
N GLN A 65 -8.70 -10.56 -8.59
CA GLN A 65 -9.61 -11.71 -8.63
C GLN A 65 -10.43 -11.84 -9.93
N TYR A 66 -10.08 -11.10 -10.98
CA TYR A 66 -10.85 -11.03 -12.22
C TYR A 66 -10.03 -11.53 -13.43
N PRO A 67 -9.83 -12.86 -13.57
CA PRO A 67 -9.22 -13.44 -14.77
C PRO A 67 -10.10 -13.26 -16.01
N ILE A 68 -9.45 -13.25 -17.17
CA ILE A 68 -10.09 -13.12 -18.47
C ILE A 68 -9.74 -14.34 -19.32
N PHE A 69 -10.77 -15.04 -19.79
CA PHE A 69 -10.66 -16.13 -20.76
C PHE A 69 -10.97 -15.64 -22.16
N LYS A 70 -10.15 -16.02 -23.14
CA LYS A 70 -10.44 -15.91 -24.57
C LYS A 70 -10.89 -17.28 -25.09
N CYS A 71 -12.16 -17.36 -25.45
CA CYS A 71 -12.82 -18.60 -25.87
C CYS A 71 -13.02 -18.59 -27.40
N TYR A 72 -12.34 -19.49 -28.11
CA TYR A 72 -12.43 -19.60 -29.56
C TYR A 72 -13.58 -20.52 -29.99
N ILE A 73 -14.23 -20.21 -31.11
CA ILE A 73 -15.25 -21.04 -31.75
C ILE A 73 -14.60 -21.71 -32.98
N GLU A 74 -14.52 -23.04 -32.96
CA GLU A 74 -13.92 -23.82 -34.06
C GLU A 74 -14.85 -23.83 -35.28
N ASN A 75 -16.14 -24.07 -35.04
CA ASN A 75 -17.20 -23.96 -36.03
C ASN A 75 -18.54 -23.73 -35.33
N GLY A 76 -19.52 -23.16 -36.03
CA GLY A 76 -20.84 -22.93 -35.45
C GLY A 76 -21.71 -22.07 -36.33
N THR A 77 -22.99 -22.02 -35.98
CA THR A 77 -23.99 -21.16 -36.59
C THR A 77 -24.71 -20.34 -35.53
N PHE A 78 -24.96 -19.09 -35.87
CA PHE A 78 -25.93 -18.23 -35.19
C PHE A 78 -27.11 -18.02 -36.13
N GLU A 79 -28.28 -18.49 -35.72
CA GLU A 79 -29.52 -18.41 -36.48
C GLU A 79 -30.48 -17.47 -35.78
N VAL A 80 -31.08 -16.55 -36.54
CA VAL A 80 -32.17 -15.70 -36.07
C VAL A 80 -33.36 -15.97 -37.00
N ASP A 81 -34.45 -16.44 -36.42
CA ASP A 81 -35.69 -16.76 -37.11
C ASP A 81 -36.78 -15.81 -36.61
N THR A 82 -37.40 -15.11 -37.53
CA THR A 82 -38.43 -14.10 -37.28
C THR A 82 -39.64 -14.43 -38.13
N ASN A 83 -40.79 -13.83 -37.84
CA ASN A 83 -42.00 -14.03 -38.66
C ASN A 83 -41.81 -13.74 -40.17
N ASN A 84 -40.78 -12.98 -40.53
CA ASN A 84 -40.55 -12.50 -41.89
C ASN A 84 -39.33 -13.13 -42.58
N ALA A 85 -38.30 -13.51 -41.83
CA ALA A 85 -37.02 -13.97 -42.37
C ALA A 85 -36.28 -14.87 -41.38
N LYS A 86 -35.52 -15.82 -41.94
CA LYS A 86 -34.52 -16.60 -41.22
C LYS A 86 -33.14 -16.24 -41.74
N THR A 87 -32.29 -15.70 -40.86
CA THR A 87 -30.88 -15.42 -41.14
C THR A 87 -29.99 -16.45 -40.46
N THR A 88 -28.86 -16.77 -41.08
CA THR A 88 -27.88 -17.70 -40.53
C THR A 88 -26.49 -17.14 -40.77
N HIS A 89 -25.73 -17.01 -39.69
CA HIS A 89 -24.37 -16.51 -39.70
C HIS A 89 -23.40 -17.61 -39.26
N HIS A 90 -22.29 -17.75 -39.97
CA HIS A 90 -21.23 -18.69 -39.61
C HIS A 90 -20.27 -18.07 -38.59
N LEU A 91 -19.89 -18.87 -37.57
CA LEU A 91 -19.05 -18.43 -36.45
C LEU A 91 -17.62 -19.00 -36.50
N GLN A 92 -17.19 -19.46 -37.68
CA GLN A 92 -15.90 -20.11 -37.81
C GLN A 92 -14.76 -19.12 -37.53
N ASN A 93 -13.81 -19.52 -36.69
CA ASN A 93 -12.67 -18.71 -36.25
C ASN A 93 -13.06 -17.43 -35.47
N SER A 94 -14.29 -17.34 -34.97
CA SER A 94 -14.70 -16.28 -34.05
C SER A 94 -14.24 -16.57 -32.62
N TRP A 95 -14.24 -15.56 -31.75
CA TRP A 95 -13.91 -15.69 -30.34
C TRP A 95 -14.70 -14.68 -29.50
N ILE A 96 -14.80 -14.97 -28.21
CA ILE A 96 -15.35 -14.10 -27.18
C ILE A 96 -14.42 -14.07 -25.96
N LYS A 97 -14.19 -12.89 -25.40
CA LYS A 97 -13.46 -12.70 -24.14
C LYS A 97 -14.46 -12.59 -22.99
N ILE A 98 -14.32 -13.46 -21.99
CA ILE A 98 -15.17 -13.50 -20.81
C ILE A 98 -14.34 -13.14 -19.58
N CYS A 99 -14.76 -12.12 -18.84
CA CYS A 99 -14.27 -11.85 -17.51
C CYS A 99 -15.10 -12.65 -16.49
N LEU A 100 -14.44 -13.18 -15.47
CA LEU A 100 -15.13 -13.79 -14.34
C LEU A 100 -14.47 -13.43 -13.01
N LYS A 101 -15.22 -13.44 -11.90
CA LYS A 101 -14.63 -13.31 -10.55
C LYS A 101 -14.33 -14.68 -9.95
N ILE A 102 -13.11 -14.86 -9.47
CA ILE A 102 -12.75 -15.98 -8.58
C ILE A 102 -12.88 -15.56 -7.12
N GLU A 103 -13.49 -16.43 -6.32
CA GLU A 103 -13.59 -16.27 -4.87
C GLU A 103 -12.43 -17.02 -4.20
N ASP A 104 -11.88 -16.39 -3.15
CA ASP A 104 -10.89 -17.03 -2.31
C ASP A 104 -11.52 -18.20 -1.55
N SER A 105 -11.08 -19.40 -1.88
CA SER A 105 -11.46 -20.61 -1.17
C SER A 105 -10.33 -21.06 -0.24
N GLN A 106 -10.71 -21.66 0.90
CA GLN A 106 -9.78 -22.34 1.81
C GLN A 106 -9.30 -23.70 1.25
N THR A 107 -9.85 -24.13 0.11
CA THR A 107 -9.43 -25.34 -0.60
C THR A 107 -8.40 -24.99 -1.68
N GLU A 108 -7.66 -25.98 -2.18
CA GLU A 108 -6.73 -25.77 -3.32
C GLU A 108 -7.44 -25.41 -4.64
N MET A 109 -8.78 -25.47 -4.68
CA MET A 109 -9.57 -25.14 -5.87
C MET A 109 -10.15 -23.72 -5.81
N TYR A 110 -10.13 -23.05 -6.96
CA TYR A 110 -10.77 -21.76 -7.20
C TYR A 110 -12.26 -21.93 -7.47
N VAL A 111 -13.08 -21.09 -6.86
CA VAL A 111 -14.54 -21.08 -7.04
C VAL A 111 -14.91 -19.83 -7.84
N ILE A 112 -15.74 -19.97 -8.86
CA ILE A 112 -16.26 -18.82 -9.61
C ILE A 112 -17.47 -18.27 -8.87
N SER A 113 -17.49 -16.95 -8.66
CA SER A 113 -18.59 -16.26 -7.96
C SER A 113 -19.93 -16.49 -8.68
N GLU A 114 -21.02 -16.75 -7.96
CA GLU A 114 -22.35 -17.00 -8.54
C GLU A 114 -23.17 -15.72 -8.82
N LYS A 115 -22.63 -14.55 -8.48
CA LYS A 115 -23.31 -13.27 -8.72
C LYS A 115 -23.47 -13.01 -10.23
N GLU A 116 -24.49 -12.24 -10.59
CA GLU A 116 -24.81 -11.96 -11.99
C GLU A 116 -23.82 -11.00 -12.66
N ASP A 117 -23.31 -10.02 -11.90
CA ASP A 117 -22.41 -8.96 -12.36
C ASP A 117 -20.92 -9.38 -12.33
N THR A 118 -20.63 -10.65 -12.07
CA THR A 118 -19.27 -11.18 -11.95
C THR A 118 -18.88 -12.11 -13.09
N LEU A 119 -19.74 -12.30 -14.10
CA LEU A 119 -19.42 -13.01 -15.34
C LEU A 119 -20.03 -12.25 -16.52
N TYR A 120 -19.17 -11.63 -17.33
CA TYR A 120 -19.57 -10.75 -18.43
C TYR A 120 -18.59 -10.83 -19.60
N SER A 121 -19.03 -10.38 -20.77
CA SER A 121 -18.20 -10.28 -21.96
C SER A 121 -17.47 -8.94 -22.01
N ILE A 122 -16.21 -8.98 -22.40
CA ILE A 122 -15.32 -7.81 -22.52
C ILE A 122 -15.26 -7.37 -23.98
N ASN A 123 -15.08 -8.34 -24.88
CA ASN A 123 -14.85 -8.12 -26.29
C ASN A 123 -15.10 -9.41 -27.07
N HIS A 124 -15.30 -9.31 -28.39
CA HIS A 124 -15.49 -10.45 -29.27
C HIS A 124 -15.12 -10.12 -30.72
N SER A 125 -14.89 -11.13 -31.57
CA SER A 125 -14.63 -10.95 -33.00
C SER A 125 -15.84 -11.16 -33.93
N PHE A 126 -17.06 -11.07 -33.40
CA PHE A 126 -18.26 -11.20 -34.21
C PHE A 126 -18.41 -9.99 -35.15
N HIS A 127 -18.29 -10.24 -36.45
CA HIS A 127 -18.52 -9.26 -37.50
C HIS A 127 -19.61 -9.78 -38.44
N PHE A 128 -20.68 -9.01 -38.59
CA PHE A 128 -21.75 -9.26 -39.54
C PHE A 128 -21.79 -8.13 -40.57
N ASP A 129 -22.44 -8.34 -41.72
CA ASP A 129 -22.32 -7.52 -42.94
C ASP A 129 -22.60 -6.00 -42.79
N ASN A 130 -23.04 -5.52 -41.62
CA ASN A 130 -23.27 -4.11 -41.29
C ASN A 130 -22.52 -3.61 -40.01
N GLY A 131 -21.43 -4.26 -39.58
CA GLY A 131 -20.68 -3.88 -38.37
C GLY A 131 -21.17 -4.58 -37.09
N HIS A 132 -20.93 -3.97 -35.91
CA HIS A 132 -21.41 -4.46 -34.61
C HIS A 132 -22.92 -4.20 -34.41
N GLY A 133 -23.76 -4.70 -35.31
CA GLY A 133 -25.22 -4.58 -35.24
C GLY A 133 -25.87 -5.47 -34.18
N MET A 134 -27.20 -5.42 -34.09
CA MET A 134 -28.00 -6.19 -33.12
C MET A 134 -27.69 -7.69 -33.11
N ALA A 135 -27.38 -8.28 -34.26
CA ALA A 135 -26.98 -9.69 -34.37
C ALA A 135 -25.76 -10.01 -33.47
N SER A 136 -24.76 -9.12 -33.42
CA SER A 136 -23.56 -9.30 -32.60
C SER A 136 -23.88 -9.29 -31.11
N ILE A 137 -24.74 -8.37 -30.70
CA ILE A 137 -25.10 -8.15 -29.29
C ILE A 137 -26.00 -9.29 -28.81
N LEU A 138 -26.91 -9.77 -29.66
CA LEU A 138 -27.74 -10.93 -29.36
C LEU A 138 -26.91 -12.22 -29.25
N LEU A 139 -25.93 -12.40 -30.14
CA LEU A 139 -24.99 -13.53 -30.04
C LEU A 139 -24.15 -13.45 -28.76
N GLU A 140 -23.59 -12.27 -28.45
CA GLU A 140 -22.86 -12.01 -27.20
C GLU A 140 -23.72 -12.39 -25.99
N LYS A 141 -24.97 -11.92 -25.93
CA LYS A 141 -25.92 -12.26 -24.85
C LYS A 141 -26.13 -13.77 -24.73
N LEU A 142 -26.43 -14.47 -25.83
CA LEU A 142 -26.66 -15.92 -25.80
C LEU A 142 -25.43 -16.68 -25.30
N LEU A 143 -24.23 -16.30 -25.73
CA LEU A 143 -23.00 -16.95 -25.28
C LEU A 143 -22.69 -16.65 -23.81
N VAL A 144 -22.88 -15.42 -23.34
CA VAL A 144 -22.73 -15.08 -21.91
C VAL A 144 -23.73 -15.86 -21.06
N THR A 145 -25.01 -15.95 -21.48
CA THR A 145 -26.00 -16.79 -20.80
C THR A 145 -25.56 -18.25 -20.76
N TRP A 146 -25.06 -18.78 -21.88
CA TRP A 146 -24.53 -20.15 -21.91
C TRP A 146 -23.40 -20.34 -20.91
N PHE A 147 -22.45 -19.40 -20.81
CA PHE A 147 -21.37 -19.46 -19.82
C PHE A 147 -21.88 -19.38 -18.38
N LYS A 148 -22.92 -18.60 -18.11
CA LYS A 148 -23.56 -18.54 -16.77
C LYS A 148 -24.22 -19.87 -16.41
N GLU A 149 -24.98 -20.48 -17.32
CA GLU A 149 -25.60 -21.80 -17.12
C GLU A 149 -24.58 -22.92 -17.01
N HIS A 150 -23.42 -22.78 -17.67
CA HIS A 150 -22.34 -23.75 -17.69
C HIS A 150 -21.10 -23.31 -16.90
N ARG A 151 -21.30 -22.50 -15.84
CA ARG A 151 -20.21 -21.95 -15.00
C ARG A 151 -19.26 -23.03 -14.46
N HIS A 152 -19.78 -24.23 -14.22
CA HIS A 152 -19.01 -25.40 -13.80
C HIS A 152 -17.89 -25.79 -14.79
N LEU A 153 -18.04 -25.50 -16.09
CA LEU A 153 -17.01 -25.75 -17.10
C LEU A 153 -15.85 -24.76 -16.98
N LEU A 154 -16.16 -23.47 -16.76
CA LEU A 154 -15.15 -22.46 -16.46
C LEU A 154 -14.44 -22.80 -15.14
N HIS A 155 -15.18 -23.32 -14.15
CA HIS A 155 -14.62 -23.78 -12.88
C HIS A 155 -13.63 -24.95 -13.11
N GLN A 156 -14.00 -25.94 -13.92
CA GLN A 156 -13.09 -27.03 -14.27
C GLN A 156 -11.86 -26.52 -15.00
N GLN A 157 -12.06 -25.62 -15.98
CA GLN A 157 -10.98 -25.08 -16.81
C GLN A 157 -9.98 -24.27 -15.99
N ILE A 158 -10.43 -23.33 -15.15
CA ILE A 158 -9.53 -22.49 -14.35
C ILE A 158 -8.69 -23.30 -13.37
N ASN A 159 -9.25 -24.39 -12.82
CA ASN A 159 -8.53 -25.29 -11.92
C ASN A 159 -7.54 -26.24 -12.63
N THR A 160 -7.47 -26.22 -13.97
CA THR A 160 -6.34 -26.86 -14.69
C THR A 160 -5.07 -26.01 -14.64
N TYR A 161 -5.19 -24.70 -14.40
CA TYR A 161 -4.07 -23.78 -14.37
C TYR A 161 -3.38 -23.79 -13.00
N ASN A 162 -2.05 -23.78 -13.01
CA ASN A 162 -1.26 -23.48 -11.81
C ASN A 162 -1.16 -21.95 -11.65
N ILE A 163 -2.24 -21.35 -11.15
CA ILE A 163 -2.33 -19.90 -10.97
C ILE A 163 -1.26 -19.44 -9.99
N GLN A 164 -0.40 -18.54 -10.47
CA GLN A 164 0.66 -17.94 -9.68
C GLN A 164 0.07 -16.87 -8.78
N TYR A 165 0.35 -16.96 -7.50
CA TYR A 165 0.00 -15.92 -6.54
C TYR A 165 1.07 -15.80 -5.47
N SER A 166 1.10 -14.64 -4.82
CA SER A 166 1.85 -14.42 -3.58
C SER A 166 0.91 -14.01 -2.47
N THR A 167 1.14 -14.53 -1.26
CA THR A 167 0.43 -14.10 -0.06
C THR A 167 1.20 -12.99 0.63
N LEU A 168 0.54 -11.87 0.87
CA LEU A 168 1.08 -10.73 1.59
C LEU A 168 0.49 -10.66 3.00
N GLU A 169 1.33 -10.88 4.00
CA GLU A 169 0.96 -10.77 5.42
C GLU A 169 0.98 -9.33 5.93
N ASP A 170 1.66 -8.44 5.20
CA ASP A 170 1.79 -7.02 5.50
C ASP A 170 1.31 -6.18 4.30
N LEU A 171 1.11 -4.87 4.49
CA LEU A 171 0.71 -4.00 3.38
C LEU A 171 1.86 -3.82 2.40
N ALA A 172 1.54 -3.60 1.13
CA ALA A 172 2.55 -3.35 0.11
C ALA A 172 2.09 -2.29 -0.90
N LEU A 173 3.07 -1.59 -1.49
CA LEU A 173 2.85 -0.66 -2.60
C LEU A 173 3.06 -1.30 -3.98
N MET A 174 3.17 -2.63 -4.06
CA MET A 174 3.20 -3.38 -5.34
C MET A 174 4.25 -2.86 -6.34
N GLY A 175 5.43 -2.47 -5.83
CA GLY A 175 6.54 -1.95 -6.63
C GLY A 175 6.55 -0.43 -6.84
N TRP A 176 5.55 0.29 -6.31
CA TRP A 176 5.52 1.75 -6.32
C TRP A 176 6.25 2.34 -5.10
N ASP A 177 6.91 3.48 -5.29
CA ASP A 177 7.59 4.21 -4.20
C ASP A 177 6.60 4.89 -3.25
N THR A 178 5.55 5.49 -3.81
CA THR A 178 4.51 6.20 -3.04
C THR A 178 3.11 5.93 -3.57
N ASN A 179 2.13 6.07 -2.68
CA ASN A 179 0.70 5.88 -2.98
C ASN A 179 -0.13 6.97 -2.28
N TYR A 180 -1.12 7.50 -2.99
CA TYR A 180 -2.16 8.39 -2.50
C TYR A 180 -3.52 7.70 -2.64
N VAL A 181 -4.19 7.48 -1.52
CA VAL A 181 -5.45 6.73 -1.43
C VAL A 181 -6.61 7.62 -1.00
N THR A 182 -7.76 7.42 -1.62
CA THR A 182 -9.07 7.86 -1.14
C THR A 182 -10.12 6.74 -1.29
N SER A 183 -11.21 6.80 -0.53
CA SER A 183 -12.33 5.85 -0.68
C SER A 183 -13.18 6.12 -1.93
N PHE A 184 -13.85 5.09 -2.46
CA PHE A 184 -14.84 5.25 -3.55
C PHE A 184 -15.96 6.21 -3.16
N SER A 185 -16.41 6.17 -1.90
CA SER A 185 -17.40 7.12 -1.38
C SER A 185 -16.94 8.57 -1.56
N ASN A 186 -15.66 8.86 -1.36
CA ASN A 186 -15.15 10.21 -1.52
C ASN A 186 -14.99 10.62 -2.99
N VAL A 187 -14.62 9.68 -3.87
CA VAL A 187 -14.65 9.89 -5.32
C VAL A 187 -16.08 10.22 -5.79
N ASN A 188 -17.09 9.49 -5.30
CA ASN A 188 -18.50 9.75 -5.60
C ASN A 188 -18.96 11.14 -5.15
N LYS A 189 -18.57 11.58 -3.96
CA LYS A 189 -18.84 12.96 -3.52
C LYS A 189 -18.26 13.98 -4.49
N ASN A 190 -17.05 13.74 -5.02
CA ASN A 190 -16.43 14.64 -5.98
C ASN A 190 -17.18 14.68 -7.32
N ILE A 191 -17.51 13.51 -7.87
CA ILE A 191 -18.29 13.39 -9.11
C ILE A 191 -19.63 14.09 -8.98
N GLN A 192 -20.34 13.87 -7.87
CA GLN A 192 -21.62 14.49 -7.58
C GLN A 192 -21.52 16.01 -7.44
N GLN A 193 -20.47 16.53 -6.81
CA GLN A 193 -20.29 17.97 -6.63
C GLN A 193 -19.88 18.69 -7.90
N LYS A 194 -19.08 18.04 -8.76
CA LYS A 194 -18.58 18.65 -9.99
C LYS A 194 -19.55 18.52 -11.15
N GLU A 195 -20.38 17.48 -11.15
CA GLU A 195 -21.38 17.19 -12.19
C GLU A 195 -20.80 17.18 -13.62
N LEU A 196 -19.56 16.69 -13.76
CA LEU A 196 -18.83 16.58 -15.05
C LEU A 196 -19.11 15.28 -15.81
N TYR A 197 -20.17 14.56 -15.43
CA TYR A 197 -20.69 13.42 -16.18
C TYR A 197 -21.77 13.90 -17.17
N PRO A 198 -21.99 13.18 -18.28
CA PRO A 198 -23.04 13.56 -19.22
C PRO A 198 -24.41 13.42 -18.56
N LYS A 199 -25.16 14.52 -18.49
CA LYS A 199 -26.46 14.58 -17.79
C LYS A 199 -27.64 14.12 -18.63
N LYS A 200 -27.49 14.10 -19.95
CA LYS A 200 -28.54 13.76 -20.91
C LYS A 200 -28.04 12.71 -21.87
N PHE A 201 -28.94 11.83 -22.28
CA PHE A 201 -28.70 10.92 -23.38
C PHE A 201 -29.84 11.02 -24.39
N ASN A 202 -29.46 10.94 -25.65
CA ASN A 202 -30.38 10.78 -26.76
C ASN A 202 -29.69 9.88 -27.78
N ASN A 203 -30.38 8.84 -28.25
CA ASN A 203 -29.86 7.99 -29.30
C ASN A 203 -31.00 7.48 -30.19
N GLU A 204 -30.85 7.66 -31.49
CA GLU A 204 -31.66 6.97 -32.50
C GLU A 204 -30.93 5.70 -32.92
N PHE A 205 -31.65 4.58 -32.91
CA PHE A 205 -31.11 3.26 -33.18
C PHE A 205 -31.89 2.61 -34.31
N THR A 206 -31.20 2.40 -35.43
CA THR A 206 -31.73 1.69 -36.59
C THR A 206 -30.85 0.50 -36.93
N ASP A 207 -31.45 -0.68 -37.02
CA ASP A 207 -30.71 -1.90 -37.35
C ASP A 207 -31.58 -2.82 -38.22
N THR A 208 -30.96 -3.53 -39.17
CA THR A 208 -31.62 -4.53 -40.03
C THR A 208 -30.90 -5.88 -40.01
N SER A 209 -29.90 -6.06 -39.14
CA SER A 209 -29.03 -7.24 -39.08
C SER A 209 -29.77 -8.52 -38.68
N LEU A 210 -30.91 -8.39 -38.00
CA LEU A 210 -31.78 -9.52 -37.66
C LEU A 210 -32.77 -9.89 -38.78
N GLY A 211 -32.69 -9.26 -39.96
CA GLY A 211 -33.58 -9.55 -41.11
C GLY A 211 -34.92 -8.82 -41.10
N PHE A 212 -35.16 -7.93 -40.13
CA PHE A 212 -36.30 -7.01 -40.07
C PHE A 212 -35.83 -5.65 -39.55
N PRO A 213 -36.50 -4.55 -39.91
CA PRO A 213 -36.13 -3.22 -39.43
C PRO A 213 -36.43 -3.08 -37.94
N ILE A 214 -35.43 -2.62 -37.20
CA ILE A 214 -35.49 -2.18 -35.81
C ILE A 214 -35.34 -0.67 -35.85
N GLN A 215 -36.28 0.06 -35.26
CA GLN A 215 -36.21 1.52 -35.17
C GLN A 215 -36.70 1.97 -33.79
N PHE A 216 -35.74 2.34 -32.95
CA PHE A 216 -35.99 2.82 -31.59
C PHE A 216 -35.30 4.15 -31.38
N SER A 217 -35.84 4.99 -30.51
CA SER A 217 -35.11 6.12 -29.94
C SER A 217 -35.19 6.07 -28.43
N MET A 218 -34.12 6.53 -27.78
CA MET A 218 -34.11 6.74 -26.33
C MET A 218 -33.82 8.20 -26.06
N ASP A 219 -34.52 8.77 -25.08
CA ASP A 219 -34.33 10.14 -24.61
C ASP A 219 -34.47 10.15 -23.09
N GLY A 220 -33.55 10.84 -22.42
CA GLY A 220 -33.57 10.86 -20.98
C GLY A 220 -32.40 11.58 -20.34
N THR A 221 -32.29 11.38 -19.03
CA THR A 221 -31.26 11.98 -18.18
C THR A 221 -30.55 10.92 -17.36
N PHE A 222 -29.28 11.17 -17.02
CA PHE A 222 -28.60 10.43 -15.97
C PHE A 222 -28.64 11.23 -14.67
N ASP A 223 -28.84 10.51 -13.56
CA ASP A 223 -28.46 11.02 -12.24
C ASP A 223 -26.93 10.94 -12.07
N SER A 224 -26.43 11.28 -10.88
CA SER A 224 -24.98 11.20 -10.62
C SER A 224 -24.44 9.81 -10.89
N TRP A 225 -23.38 9.76 -11.70
CA TRP A 225 -22.60 8.54 -11.90
C TRP A 225 -21.83 8.24 -10.62
N GLU A 226 -21.72 6.96 -10.28
CA GLU A 226 -21.10 6.50 -9.05
C GLU A 226 -20.06 5.41 -9.34
N ILE A 227 -18.79 5.63 -9.00
CA ILE A 227 -17.81 4.55 -8.91
C ILE A 227 -18.31 3.48 -7.93
N THR A 228 -18.16 2.21 -8.32
CA THR A 228 -18.68 1.06 -7.56
C THR A 228 -17.73 -0.13 -7.59
N THR A 229 -18.04 -1.14 -6.79
CA THR A 229 -17.25 -2.37 -6.64
C THR A 229 -17.44 -3.36 -7.81
N GLY A 230 -16.76 -4.51 -7.75
CA GLY A 230 -16.82 -5.54 -8.79
C GLY A 230 -15.74 -5.46 -9.86
N ALA A 231 -14.64 -4.74 -9.60
CA ALA A 231 -13.44 -4.70 -10.44
C ALA A 231 -12.21 -4.33 -9.60
N ASP A 232 -11.03 -4.73 -10.06
CA ASP A 232 -9.73 -4.41 -9.45
C ASP A 232 -8.72 -3.92 -10.51
N GLY A 233 -7.70 -3.19 -10.06
CA GLY A 233 -6.60 -2.67 -10.86
C GLY A 233 -7.01 -1.53 -11.79
N GLN A 234 -6.73 -1.65 -13.10
CA GLN A 234 -7.03 -0.60 -14.09
C GLN A 234 -8.53 -0.43 -14.39
N ASN A 235 -9.32 -1.43 -14.03
CA ASN A 235 -10.71 -1.52 -14.39
C ASN A 235 -11.57 -0.82 -13.35
N VAL A 236 -12.29 0.22 -13.76
CA VAL A 236 -13.11 1.05 -12.86
C VAL A 236 -14.58 0.93 -13.24
N ASN A 237 -15.38 0.39 -12.33
CA ASN A 237 -16.82 0.26 -12.55
C ASN A 237 -17.58 1.51 -12.12
N PHE A 238 -18.56 1.92 -12.91
CA PHE A 238 -19.50 2.99 -12.60
C PHE A 238 -20.94 2.49 -12.70
N ILE A 239 -21.81 2.96 -11.81
CA ILE A 239 -23.26 2.86 -11.95
C ILE A 239 -23.76 4.18 -12.54
N CYS A 240 -24.33 4.11 -13.74
CA CYS A 240 -24.99 5.21 -14.43
C CYS A 240 -26.50 5.08 -14.20
N LYS A 241 -27.01 5.77 -13.18
CA LYS A 241 -28.45 5.76 -12.82
C LYS A 241 -29.26 6.54 -13.85
N ILE A 242 -30.34 5.95 -14.34
CA ILE A 242 -31.22 6.53 -15.34
C ILE A 242 -32.33 7.29 -14.61
N GLY A 243 -32.53 8.56 -14.96
CA GLY A 243 -33.50 9.43 -14.30
C GLY A 243 -34.95 9.06 -14.64
N GLU A 244 -35.87 9.33 -13.70
CA GLU A 244 -37.28 8.87 -13.71
C GLU A 244 -38.12 9.32 -14.91
N ASN A 245 -37.71 10.34 -15.66
CA ASN A 245 -38.44 10.84 -16.85
C ASN A 245 -37.81 10.39 -18.18
N SER A 246 -36.99 9.34 -18.13
CA SER A 246 -36.33 8.79 -19.31
C SER A 246 -37.23 7.74 -19.97
N SER A 247 -37.19 7.67 -21.29
CA SER A 247 -38.07 6.79 -22.06
C SER A 247 -37.40 6.20 -23.30
N ILE A 248 -38.02 5.15 -23.85
CA ILE A 248 -37.66 4.52 -25.11
C ILE A 248 -38.90 4.47 -26.00
N LEU A 249 -38.81 5.00 -27.21
CA LEU A 249 -39.86 4.96 -28.22
C LEU A 249 -39.57 3.88 -29.26
N ASN A 250 -40.48 2.93 -29.42
CA ASN A 250 -40.53 2.04 -30.58
C ASN A 250 -41.28 2.74 -31.73
N HIS A 251 -40.57 3.18 -32.76
CA HIS A 251 -41.16 3.94 -33.86
C HIS A 251 -42.11 3.12 -34.74
N LEU A 252 -41.91 1.80 -34.80
CA LEU A 252 -42.75 0.92 -35.63
C LEU A 252 -44.08 0.59 -34.95
N ALA A 253 -44.05 0.40 -33.63
CA ALA A 253 -45.26 0.14 -32.85
C ALA A 253 -45.93 1.42 -32.34
N ASN A 254 -45.23 2.56 -32.39
CA ASN A 254 -45.61 3.82 -31.74
C ASN A 254 -45.94 3.62 -30.24
N VAL A 255 -45.09 2.86 -29.55
CA VAL A 255 -45.19 2.55 -28.12
C VAL A 255 -43.99 3.12 -27.40
N THR A 256 -44.25 3.85 -26.32
CA THR A 256 -43.22 4.38 -25.42
C THR A 256 -43.14 3.48 -24.18
N TYR A 257 -41.92 3.17 -23.78
CA TYR A 257 -41.58 2.43 -22.57
C TYR A 257 -40.82 3.37 -21.63
N GLU A 258 -41.26 3.42 -20.38
CA GLU A 258 -40.59 4.20 -19.34
C GLU A 258 -39.57 3.34 -18.58
N PHE A 259 -38.48 3.95 -18.13
CA PHE A 259 -37.55 3.29 -17.21
C PHE A 259 -38.10 3.26 -15.79
N ALA A 260 -37.75 2.24 -15.01
CA ALA A 260 -38.07 2.22 -13.58
C ALA A 260 -37.24 3.27 -12.82
N SER A 261 -37.74 3.71 -11.66
CA SER A 261 -37.05 4.71 -10.83
C SER A 261 -35.69 4.25 -10.30
N ASP A 262 -35.43 2.95 -10.29
CA ASP A 262 -34.16 2.35 -9.87
C ASP A 262 -33.30 1.87 -11.06
N ALA A 263 -33.66 2.22 -12.29
CA ALA A 263 -32.95 1.81 -13.50
C ALA A 263 -31.50 2.31 -13.54
N TYR A 264 -30.59 1.46 -14.01
CA TYR A 264 -29.18 1.78 -14.17
C TYR A 264 -28.49 0.95 -15.26
N VAL A 265 -27.36 1.47 -15.75
CA VAL A 265 -26.37 0.69 -16.48
C VAL A 265 -25.08 0.68 -15.66
N LYS A 266 -24.54 -0.50 -15.38
CA LYS A 266 -23.22 -0.67 -14.77
C LYS A 266 -22.20 -0.81 -15.89
N ILE A 267 -21.33 0.18 -16.01
CA ILE A 267 -20.27 0.20 -17.02
C ILE A 267 -18.90 0.00 -16.37
N GLN A 268 -17.95 -0.48 -17.14
CA GLN A 268 -16.55 -0.56 -16.78
C GLN A 268 -15.74 0.28 -17.75
N LEU A 269 -14.87 1.10 -17.19
CA LEU A 269 -14.01 2.05 -17.89
C LEU A 269 -12.55 1.80 -17.50
N LYS A 270 -11.64 2.24 -18.37
CA LYS A 270 -10.22 2.45 -18.03
C LYS A 270 -9.96 3.95 -17.95
N LEU A 271 -8.98 4.33 -17.16
CA LEU A 271 -8.49 5.71 -17.05
C LEU A 271 -7.11 5.85 -17.70
N GLN A 272 -6.72 7.07 -18.02
CA GLN A 272 -5.42 7.43 -18.54
C GLN A 272 -4.98 8.82 -18.06
N TYR A 273 -3.68 9.01 -17.93
CA TYR A 273 -3.11 10.33 -17.68
C TYR A 273 -2.91 11.08 -18.99
N LEU A 274 -3.49 12.29 -19.08
CA LEU A 274 -3.35 13.18 -20.21
C LEU A 274 -2.58 14.43 -19.79
N ASN A 275 -1.73 14.95 -20.66
CA ASN A 275 -1.06 16.22 -20.43
C ASN A 275 -2.10 17.34 -20.29
N ALA A 276 -2.03 18.09 -19.19
CA ALA A 276 -2.86 19.28 -19.05
C ALA A 276 -2.42 20.33 -20.07
N LYS A 277 -3.39 21.09 -20.61
CA LYS A 277 -3.08 22.18 -21.55
C LYS A 277 -2.38 23.36 -20.85
N GLU A 278 -2.76 23.58 -19.60
CA GLU A 278 -2.23 24.62 -18.72
C GLU A 278 -2.12 24.02 -17.31
N THR A 279 -1.13 24.47 -16.54
CA THR A 279 -1.00 24.08 -15.13
C THR A 279 -2.06 24.81 -14.31
N THR A 280 -2.96 24.06 -13.68
CA THR A 280 -4.10 24.56 -12.88
C THR A 280 -3.95 24.30 -11.39
N ILE A 281 -3.00 23.46 -10.98
CA ILE A 281 -2.71 23.18 -9.56
C ILE A 281 -1.37 23.80 -9.15
N GLU A 282 -1.28 24.18 -7.87
CA GLU A 282 -0.06 24.74 -7.27
C GLU A 282 0.47 23.79 -6.18
N ASP A 283 1.77 23.50 -6.23
CA ASP A 283 2.49 22.88 -5.13
C ASP A 283 3.22 23.96 -4.32
N SER A 284 2.70 24.27 -3.14
CA SER A 284 3.34 25.23 -2.21
C SER A 284 4.76 24.82 -1.78
N THR A 285 5.14 23.56 -1.96
CA THR A 285 6.45 22.98 -1.64
C THR A 285 7.36 22.79 -2.85
N GLY A 286 6.88 23.05 -4.07
CA GLY A 286 7.64 22.97 -5.32
C GLY A 286 7.96 24.36 -5.89
N VAL A 287 8.97 24.46 -6.77
CA VAL A 287 9.36 25.75 -7.36
C VAL A 287 8.45 26.17 -8.54
N GLY A 288 7.48 25.33 -8.92
CA GLY A 288 6.52 25.62 -10.00
C GLY A 288 7.04 25.31 -11.41
N ASP A 289 8.00 24.39 -11.54
CA ASP A 289 8.57 23.92 -12.82
C ASP A 289 8.07 22.53 -13.25
N GLY A 290 7.13 21.95 -12.49
CA GLY A 290 6.54 20.65 -12.79
C GLY A 290 5.60 20.64 -13.99
N HIS A 291 5.49 19.49 -14.65
CA HIS A 291 4.57 19.27 -15.76
C HIS A 291 3.27 18.63 -15.28
N GLN A 292 2.13 19.29 -15.49
CA GLN A 292 0.84 18.77 -15.03
C GLN A 292 0.28 17.68 -15.95
N VAL A 293 -0.16 16.58 -15.35
CA VAL A 293 -0.98 15.55 -15.99
C VAL A 293 -2.25 15.28 -15.19
N ASP A 294 -3.34 15.01 -15.90
CA ASP A 294 -4.67 14.79 -15.34
C ASP A 294 -5.14 13.36 -15.61
N LEU A 295 -5.62 12.66 -14.58
CA LEU A 295 -6.21 11.33 -14.72
C LEU A 295 -7.66 11.46 -15.19
N LYS A 296 -7.96 10.99 -16.40
CA LYS A 296 -9.29 11.07 -17.04
C LYS A 296 -9.70 9.73 -17.61
N VAL A 297 -10.97 9.60 -18.03
CA VAL A 297 -11.43 8.41 -18.74
C VAL A 297 -10.67 8.21 -20.04
N LYS A 298 -10.32 6.96 -20.34
CA LYS A 298 -9.77 6.54 -21.63
C LYS A 298 -10.90 6.40 -22.66
N THR A 299 -10.75 7.06 -23.80
CA THR A 299 -11.82 7.20 -24.80
C THR A 299 -11.61 6.36 -26.06
N ASP A 300 -10.44 5.76 -26.21
CA ASP A 300 -10.04 4.89 -27.32
C ASP A 300 -9.88 3.44 -26.86
N GLN A 301 -9.70 2.54 -27.84
CA GLN A 301 -9.46 1.12 -27.56
C GLN A 301 -8.13 0.93 -26.79
N ASP A 302 -8.05 -0.13 -26.00
CA ASP A 302 -6.80 -0.50 -25.35
C ASP A 302 -5.86 -1.31 -26.25
N GLU A 303 -4.66 -1.60 -25.73
CA GLU A 303 -3.64 -2.38 -26.46
C GLU A 303 -4.09 -3.81 -26.80
N SER A 304 -5.14 -4.30 -26.13
CA SER A 304 -5.77 -5.60 -26.35
C SER A 304 -7.06 -5.50 -27.17
N GLU A 305 -7.25 -4.35 -27.86
CA GLU A 305 -8.39 -4.00 -28.69
C GLU A 305 -9.73 -3.97 -27.96
N ASN A 306 -9.73 -3.93 -26.62
CA ASN A 306 -10.96 -3.84 -25.84
C ASN A 306 -11.60 -2.45 -26.01
N PRO A 307 -12.94 -2.37 -26.07
CA PRO A 307 -13.64 -1.09 -26.23
C PRO A 307 -13.43 -0.18 -25.01
N PRO A 308 -13.55 1.15 -25.19
CA PRO A 308 -13.40 2.11 -24.09
C PRO A 308 -14.49 1.96 -23.00
N VAL A 309 -15.64 1.37 -23.37
CA VAL A 309 -16.75 1.10 -22.46
C VAL A 309 -17.21 -0.34 -22.59
N ILE A 310 -17.30 -1.03 -21.45
CA ILE A 310 -17.85 -2.39 -21.33
C ILE A 310 -19.10 -2.29 -20.46
N ILE A 311 -20.21 -2.90 -20.89
CA ILE A 311 -21.40 -3.03 -20.05
C ILE A 311 -21.27 -4.31 -19.23
N VAL A 312 -21.20 -4.15 -17.91
CA VAL A 312 -21.05 -5.26 -16.95
C VAL A 312 -22.41 -5.80 -16.53
N ASP A 313 -23.35 -4.90 -16.27
CA ASP A 313 -24.71 -5.25 -15.83
C ASP A 313 -25.70 -4.12 -16.17
N SER A 314 -26.99 -4.41 -16.16
CA SER A 314 -28.05 -3.42 -16.37
C SER A 314 -29.37 -3.82 -15.72
N HIS A 315 -30.10 -2.82 -15.25
CA HIS A 315 -31.46 -2.93 -14.74
C HIS A 315 -32.30 -1.79 -15.34
N TYR A 316 -33.46 -2.09 -15.92
CA TYR A 316 -34.26 -1.10 -16.65
C TYR A 316 -35.69 -0.99 -16.13
N SER A 317 -36.55 -1.96 -16.42
CA SER A 317 -37.93 -2.03 -15.92
C SER A 317 -38.43 -3.47 -16.04
N PRO A 318 -39.29 -3.97 -15.13
CA PRO A 318 -39.93 -5.27 -15.28
C PRO A 318 -40.77 -5.41 -16.56
N ASP A 319 -41.28 -4.28 -17.09
CA ASP A 319 -42.09 -4.25 -18.31
C ASP A 319 -41.26 -4.38 -19.60
N ILE A 320 -39.93 -4.26 -19.48
CA ILE A 320 -38.98 -4.50 -20.56
C ILE A 320 -38.62 -5.99 -20.57
N PHE A 321 -39.26 -6.75 -21.47
CA PHE A 321 -38.99 -8.18 -21.66
C PHE A 321 -37.58 -8.44 -22.23
N ASP A 322 -37.12 -9.69 -22.14
CA ASP A 322 -35.70 -10.04 -22.33
C ASP A 322 -35.10 -9.66 -23.69
N SER A 323 -35.76 -9.91 -24.82
CA SER A 323 -35.20 -9.46 -26.12
C SER A 323 -35.17 -7.95 -26.22
N PHE A 324 -36.16 -7.25 -25.66
CA PHE A 324 -36.17 -5.79 -25.63
C PHE A 324 -35.04 -5.25 -24.76
N LYS A 325 -34.74 -5.88 -23.62
CA LYS A 325 -33.54 -5.57 -22.80
C LYS A 325 -32.24 -5.61 -23.61
N THR A 326 -32.13 -6.53 -24.57
CA THR A 326 -30.97 -6.62 -25.48
C THR A 326 -30.86 -5.39 -26.39
N ILE A 327 -31.98 -4.92 -26.94
CA ILE A 327 -32.04 -3.70 -27.77
C ILE A 327 -31.66 -2.49 -26.93
N VAL A 328 -32.23 -2.33 -25.75
CA VAL A 328 -31.90 -1.19 -24.85
C VAL A 328 -30.42 -1.19 -24.48
N THR A 329 -29.86 -2.36 -24.17
CA THR A 329 -28.42 -2.51 -23.88
C THR A 329 -27.55 -2.16 -25.09
N ALA A 330 -27.99 -2.50 -26.30
CA ALA A 330 -27.32 -2.10 -27.53
C ALA A 330 -27.31 -0.58 -27.72
N MET A 331 -28.46 0.06 -27.51
CA MET A 331 -28.58 1.51 -27.61
C MET A 331 -27.67 2.24 -26.62
N PHE A 332 -27.59 1.76 -25.37
CA PHE A 332 -26.64 2.30 -24.40
C PHE A 332 -25.19 2.02 -24.77
N LYS A 333 -24.84 0.80 -25.23
CA LYS A 333 -23.48 0.46 -25.68
C LYS A 333 -23.01 1.40 -26.77
N GLU A 334 -23.86 1.66 -27.76
CA GLU A 334 -23.59 2.61 -28.85
C GLU A 334 -23.46 4.05 -28.33
N TRP A 335 -24.40 4.48 -27.49
CA TRP A 335 -24.39 5.84 -26.95
C TRP A 335 -23.15 6.09 -26.10
N PHE A 336 -22.80 5.19 -25.17
CA PHE A 336 -21.60 5.33 -24.36
C PHE A 336 -20.34 5.37 -25.24
N THR A 337 -20.22 4.47 -26.22
CA THR A 337 -19.08 4.45 -27.13
C THR A 337 -18.90 5.78 -27.88
N LYS A 338 -20.00 6.44 -28.25
CA LYS A 338 -20.00 7.74 -28.95
C LYS A 338 -19.81 8.96 -28.05
N ASN A 339 -20.12 8.86 -26.75
CA ASN A 339 -20.25 10.02 -25.86
C ASN A 339 -19.42 9.92 -24.58
N ILE A 340 -18.60 8.87 -24.40
CA ILE A 340 -17.83 8.69 -23.16
C ILE A 340 -16.80 9.80 -22.94
N ASP A 341 -16.36 10.46 -24.00
CA ASP A 341 -15.50 11.66 -23.97
C ASP A 341 -16.17 12.86 -23.26
N GLN A 342 -17.50 12.89 -23.19
CA GLN A 342 -18.25 13.90 -22.42
C GLN A 342 -18.18 13.67 -20.91
N PHE A 343 -17.66 12.52 -20.44
CA PHE A 343 -17.34 12.34 -19.03
C PHE A 343 -16.00 13.03 -18.72
N GLU A 344 -16.05 14.35 -18.54
CA GLU A 344 -14.87 15.21 -18.41
C GLU A 344 -14.24 15.20 -17.01
N ASN A 345 -14.74 14.37 -16.10
CA ASN A 345 -14.26 14.31 -14.73
C ASN A 345 -12.76 13.99 -14.67
N ILE A 346 -12.05 14.79 -13.88
CA ILE A 346 -10.65 14.55 -13.53
C ILE A 346 -10.63 13.83 -12.18
N PHE A 347 -9.92 12.72 -12.09
CA PHE A 347 -9.85 11.88 -10.89
C PHE A 347 -8.64 12.22 -10.00
N SER A 348 -7.57 12.77 -10.58
CA SER A 348 -6.39 13.26 -9.87
C SER A 348 -5.55 14.16 -10.78
N HIS A 349 -4.68 14.95 -10.15
CA HIS A 349 -3.68 15.78 -10.80
C HIS A 349 -2.29 15.40 -10.27
N PHE A 350 -1.29 15.37 -11.16
CA PHE A 350 0.12 15.21 -10.81
C PHE A 350 0.92 16.37 -11.40
N LEU A 351 1.89 16.89 -10.64
CA LEU A 351 3.00 17.72 -11.13
C LEU A 351 4.25 16.84 -11.23
N LEU A 352 4.54 16.35 -12.44
CA LEU A 352 5.66 15.44 -12.70
C LEU A 352 6.96 16.19 -12.89
N GLY A 353 8.03 15.65 -12.33
CA GLY A 353 9.40 16.18 -12.50
C GLY A 353 9.61 17.54 -11.85
N GLU A 354 8.74 17.94 -10.92
CA GLU A 354 8.86 19.21 -10.20
C GLU A 354 10.09 19.22 -9.28
N THR A 355 10.77 20.37 -9.24
CA THR A 355 11.85 20.62 -8.29
C THR A 355 11.26 21.07 -6.95
N ALA A 356 11.61 20.38 -5.86
CA ALA A 356 11.22 20.77 -4.52
C ALA A 356 11.90 22.09 -4.11
N LYS A 357 11.19 22.97 -3.39
CA LYS A 357 11.78 24.17 -2.77
C LYS A 357 12.88 23.82 -1.77
N ASP A 358 12.77 22.66 -1.14
CA ASP A 358 13.79 22.08 -0.27
C ASP A 358 14.29 20.78 -0.89
N GLU A 359 15.55 20.78 -1.32
CA GLU A 359 16.21 19.62 -1.96
C GLU A 359 16.13 18.34 -1.12
N ASN A 360 15.99 18.47 0.21
CA ASN A 360 15.86 17.36 1.13
C ASN A 360 14.57 16.54 0.94
N PHE A 361 13.59 17.11 0.24
CA PHE A 361 12.32 16.47 -0.10
C PHE A 361 12.16 16.20 -1.59
N GLN A 362 13.23 16.37 -2.40
CA GLN A 362 13.17 16.06 -3.84
C GLN A 362 12.76 14.59 -4.08
N TRP A 363 13.15 13.69 -3.19
CA TRP A 363 12.79 12.28 -3.25
C TRP A 363 11.29 11.99 -3.03
N LEU A 364 10.48 12.99 -2.67
CA LEU A 364 9.02 12.86 -2.57
C LEU A 364 8.31 13.35 -3.84
N LYS A 365 9.03 14.01 -4.76
CA LYS A 365 8.44 14.54 -5.99
C LYS A 365 8.25 13.43 -7.03
N PRO A 366 7.04 13.28 -7.60
CA PRO A 366 6.75 12.21 -8.52
C PRO A 366 7.47 12.43 -9.85
N THR A 367 8.12 11.39 -10.35
CA THR A 367 8.75 11.35 -11.67
C THR A 367 8.02 10.44 -12.64
N ASP A 368 7.23 9.50 -12.12
CA ASP A 368 6.27 8.71 -12.90
C ASP A 368 4.99 8.51 -12.10
N LYS A 369 3.95 8.04 -12.77
CA LYS A 369 2.54 8.06 -12.34
C LYS A 369 1.77 6.84 -12.79
N TYR A 370 0.85 6.42 -11.95
CA TYR A 370 -0.09 5.35 -12.25
C TYR A 370 -1.37 5.47 -11.43
N TYR A 371 -2.32 4.58 -11.64
CA TYR A 371 -3.56 4.51 -10.88
C TYR A 371 -4.02 3.07 -10.72
N GLY A 372 -4.94 2.84 -9.81
CA GLY A 372 -5.55 1.53 -9.64
C GLY A 372 -6.68 1.59 -8.63
N VAL A 373 -7.54 0.60 -8.67
CA VAL A 373 -8.61 0.43 -7.70
C VAL A 373 -8.56 -0.95 -7.05
N ALA A 374 -9.11 -1.07 -5.85
CA ALA A 374 -9.31 -2.36 -5.22
C ALA A 374 -10.60 -2.40 -4.42
N GLU A 375 -11.34 -3.50 -4.56
CA GLU A 375 -12.56 -3.75 -3.79
C GLU A 375 -12.23 -4.04 -2.31
N GLY A 376 -12.72 -3.17 -1.42
CA GLY A 376 -12.63 -3.35 0.02
C GLY A 376 -13.90 -4.01 0.57
N LYS A 377 -13.74 -4.82 1.60
CA LYS A 377 -14.84 -5.52 2.28
C LYS A 377 -15.18 -4.89 3.64
N ASP A 378 -16.45 -4.92 4.01
CA ASP A 378 -16.93 -4.57 5.35
C ASP A 378 -16.65 -5.70 6.36
N GLU A 379 -17.06 -5.50 7.61
CA GLU A 379 -16.88 -6.47 8.69
C GLU A 379 -17.65 -7.79 8.46
N ASN A 380 -18.63 -7.81 7.56
CA ASN A 380 -19.39 -8.99 7.16
C ASN A 380 -18.85 -9.64 5.88
N GLY A 381 -17.72 -9.17 5.35
CA GLY A 381 -17.12 -9.66 4.11
C GLY A 381 -17.83 -9.21 2.83
N LYS A 382 -18.73 -8.22 2.90
CA LYS A 382 -19.45 -7.67 1.75
C LYS A 382 -18.69 -6.48 1.13
N PRO A 383 -18.77 -6.27 -0.20
CA PRO A 383 -18.17 -5.09 -0.83
C PRO A 383 -18.64 -3.78 -0.19
N SER A 384 -17.73 -2.84 0.02
CA SER A 384 -17.99 -1.57 0.71
C SER A 384 -17.28 -0.41 0.02
N LEU A 385 -18.03 0.66 -0.31
CA LEU A 385 -17.47 1.86 -0.95
C LEU A 385 -16.50 2.63 -0.03
N ASP A 386 -16.74 2.63 1.28
CA ASP A 386 -15.88 3.31 2.26
C ASP A 386 -14.56 2.56 2.49
N LYS A 387 -14.53 1.26 2.21
CA LYS A 387 -13.34 0.41 2.34
C LYS A 387 -12.63 0.23 1.00
N SER A 388 -13.35 0.39 -0.10
CA SER A 388 -12.79 0.27 -1.45
C SER A 388 -11.86 1.42 -1.76
N VAL A 389 -10.74 1.08 -2.35
CA VAL A 389 -9.58 1.95 -2.50
C VAL A 389 -9.53 2.47 -3.92
N PHE A 390 -9.55 3.78 -4.09
CA PHE A 390 -9.08 4.46 -5.29
C PHE A 390 -7.68 5.02 -5.01
N SER A 391 -6.70 4.60 -5.81
CA SER A 391 -5.30 4.89 -5.55
C SER A 391 -4.64 5.48 -6.78
N VAL A 392 -3.84 6.52 -6.55
CA VAL A 392 -2.87 7.00 -7.52
C VAL A 392 -1.47 6.79 -6.97
N MET A 393 -0.54 6.37 -7.82
CA MET A 393 0.76 5.84 -7.40
C MET A 393 1.86 6.56 -8.16
N ALA A 394 3.04 6.65 -7.55
CA ALA A 394 4.18 7.34 -8.15
C ALA A 394 5.49 6.58 -7.94
N MET A 395 6.35 6.70 -8.94
CA MET A 395 7.80 6.52 -8.76
C MET A 395 8.41 7.89 -8.49
N VAL A 396 9.50 7.90 -7.73
CA VAL A 396 10.27 9.12 -7.42
C VAL A 396 11.70 8.97 -7.92
N GLU A 397 12.42 10.10 -8.02
CA GLU A 397 13.85 10.12 -8.40
C GLU A 397 14.20 9.41 -9.72
N ASN A 398 13.27 9.35 -10.68
CA ASN A 398 13.40 8.63 -11.95
C ASN A 398 13.69 7.12 -11.77
N ARG A 399 13.26 6.53 -10.65
CA ARG A 399 13.33 5.09 -10.45
C ARG A 399 12.46 4.39 -11.48
N ASN A 400 13.02 3.35 -12.08
CA ASN A 400 12.34 2.57 -13.09
C ASN A 400 11.52 1.45 -12.44
N ASN A 401 10.20 1.49 -12.57
CA ASN A 401 9.35 0.34 -12.29
C ASN A 401 9.28 -0.54 -13.56
N LYS A 402 10.07 -1.63 -13.57
CA LYS A 402 10.15 -2.54 -14.74
C LYS A 402 8.84 -3.26 -15.04
N TYR A 403 7.99 -3.45 -14.04
CA TYR A 403 6.75 -4.21 -14.12
C TYR A 403 5.65 -3.40 -13.43
N PRO A 404 5.23 -2.27 -14.01
CA PRO A 404 4.21 -1.42 -13.41
C PRO A 404 2.91 -2.21 -13.27
N SER A 405 2.40 -2.28 -12.05
CA SER A 405 1.16 -2.99 -11.74
C SER A 405 0.07 -2.03 -11.32
N HIS A 406 -1.14 -2.26 -11.81
CA HIS A 406 -2.32 -1.50 -11.39
C HIS A 406 -2.88 -2.02 -10.07
N THR A 407 -2.36 -3.14 -9.55
CA THR A 407 -2.92 -3.75 -8.35
C THR A 407 -2.68 -2.88 -7.13
N VAL A 408 -3.72 -2.77 -6.29
CA VAL A 408 -3.70 -1.98 -5.07
C VAL A 408 -4.05 -2.88 -3.89
N ASP A 409 -3.39 -2.64 -2.77
CA ASP A 409 -3.73 -3.31 -1.52
C ASP A 409 -5.04 -2.76 -0.95
N ALA A 410 -6.12 -3.55 -1.06
CA ALA A 410 -7.46 -3.18 -0.56
C ALA A 410 -7.50 -2.90 0.95
N ARG A 411 -6.47 -3.30 1.71
CA ARG A 411 -6.42 -3.16 3.17
C ARG A 411 -5.91 -1.80 3.63
N LEU A 412 -5.41 -0.94 2.73
CA LEU A 412 -4.82 0.36 3.06
C LEU A 412 -5.75 1.24 3.88
N LEU A 413 -6.99 1.44 3.41
CA LEU A 413 -7.98 2.24 4.14
C LEU A 413 -8.44 1.58 5.44
N HIS A 414 -8.50 0.24 5.47
CA HIS A 414 -8.82 -0.48 6.70
C HIS A 414 -7.74 -0.27 7.78
N ALA A 415 -6.46 -0.29 7.40
CA ALA A 415 -5.33 -0.17 8.31
C ALA A 415 -5.22 1.22 8.98
N VAL A 416 -5.73 2.27 8.33
CA VAL A 416 -5.66 3.64 8.85
C VAL A 416 -6.86 4.07 9.69
N LYS A 417 -7.88 3.22 9.84
CA LYS A 417 -9.10 3.59 10.60
C LYS A 417 -8.76 3.98 12.04
N ASN A 418 -9.10 5.22 12.38
CA ASN A 418 -8.97 5.73 13.73
C ASN A 418 -10.05 5.13 14.66
N ALA A 419 -10.04 5.49 15.94
CA ALA A 419 -11.03 4.99 16.91
C ALA A 419 -12.48 5.41 16.59
N LYS A 420 -12.67 6.46 15.79
CA LYS A 420 -13.99 6.97 15.37
C LYS A 420 -14.41 6.45 13.99
N ASP A 421 -13.56 5.63 13.37
CA ASP A 421 -13.67 5.16 11.99
C ASP A 421 -13.95 6.27 10.95
N THR A 422 -13.23 7.39 11.06
CA THR A 422 -13.49 8.55 10.20
C THR A 422 -12.43 8.80 9.14
N ASN A 423 -11.34 8.01 9.12
CA ASN A 423 -10.29 8.19 8.11
C ASN A 423 -10.77 7.58 6.78
N ASP A 424 -10.78 8.39 5.73
CA ASP A 424 -11.25 8.02 4.39
C ASP A 424 -10.15 8.08 3.34
N SER A 425 -8.93 8.46 3.75
CA SER A 425 -7.80 8.72 2.88
C SER A 425 -6.47 8.37 3.55
N ALA A 426 -5.47 8.03 2.73
CA ALA A 426 -4.15 7.66 3.22
C ALA A 426 -3.05 8.04 2.24
N PHE A 427 -1.82 8.11 2.74
CA PHE A 427 -0.60 8.22 1.95
C PHE A 427 0.42 7.18 2.44
N GLY A 428 1.04 6.48 1.51
CA GLY A 428 2.00 5.41 1.77
C GLY A 428 3.37 5.69 1.15
N ILE A 429 4.44 5.31 1.87
CA ILE A 429 5.82 5.26 1.35
C ILE A 429 6.35 3.84 1.47
N ASP A 430 6.99 3.35 0.42
CA ASP A 430 7.70 2.09 0.41
C ASP A 430 8.79 2.03 1.50
N MET A 431 8.93 0.87 2.14
CA MET A 431 9.79 0.74 3.32
C MET A 431 11.29 0.86 3.02
N PRO A 432 11.83 0.17 2.00
CA PRO A 432 13.18 0.43 1.50
C PRO A 432 13.46 1.91 1.18
N LEU A 433 12.54 2.60 0.51
CA LEU A 433 12.68 4.05 0.24
C LEU A 433 12.71 4.86 1.55
N PHE A 434 11.81 4.54 2.49
CA PHE A 434 11.78 5.17 3.79
C PHE A 434 13.09 4.96 4.55
N VAL A 435 13.64 3.75 4.64
CA VAL A 435 14.93 3.48 5.28
C VAL A 435 16.06 4.28 4.62
N GLU A 436 16.10 4.29 3.29
CA GLU A 436 17.11 5.01 2.52
C GLU A 436 17.08 6.52 2.76
N LYS A 437 15.91 7.14 2.72
CA LYS A 437 15.80 8.61 2.76
C LYS A 437 15.65 9.17 4.17
N TRP A 438 15.15 8.36 5.09
CA TRP A 438 14.92 8.73 6.48
C TRP A 438 16.07 8.30 7.39
N LEU A 439 16.40 7.00 7.42
CA LEU A 439 17.33 6.45 8.40
C LEU A 439 18.80 6.72 8.06
N VAL A 440 19.17 6.71 6.78
CA VAL A 440 20.57 7.01 6.37
C VAL A 440 20.98 8.40 6.83
N ARG A 441 20.09 9.38 6.71
CA ARG A 441 20.31 10.74 7.20
C ARG A 441 20.45 10.80 8.72
N GLY A 442 19.81 9.87 9.43
CA GLY A 442 19.93 9.74 10.87
C GLY A 442 21.30 9.27 11.36
N LEU A 443 22.15 8.68 10.51
CA LEU A 443 23.49 8.21 10.92
C LEU A 443 24.37 9.35 11.43
N ASP A 444 24.25 10.55 10.86
CA ASP A 444 24.96 11.75 11.32
C ASP A 444 24.59 12.12 12.75
N ILE A 445 23.34 11.89 13.16
CA ILE A 445 22.86 12.11 14.53
C ILE A 445 23.37 10.99 15.46
N MET A 446 23.42 9.75 14.97
CA MET A 446 23.90 8.60 15.76
C MET A 446 25.36 8.80 16.19
N GLN A 447 26.20 9.36 15.32
CA GLN A 447 27.63 9.63 15.59
C GLN A 447 28.43 8.39 16.00
N VAL A 448 28.08 7.23 15.46
CA VAL A 448 28.77 5.93 15.68
C VAL A 448 29.86 5.70 14.62
N GLY A 449 29.66 6.25 13.42
CA GLY A 449 30.59 6.22 12.30
C GLY A 449 30.25 7.34 11.31
N THR A 450 31.00 7.42 10.22
CA THR A 450 30.63 8.28 9.08
C THR A 450 29.66 7.53 8.15
N PRO A 451 28.75 8.21 7.44
CA PRO A 451 27.79 7.56 6.54
C PRO A 451 28.41 6.56 5.55
N ASP A 452 29.60 6.84 5.02
CA ASP A 452 30.30 5.98 4.05
C ASP A 452 30.68 4.60 4.60
N GLN A 453 30.84 4.50 5.93
CA GLN A 453 31.14 3.26 6.64
C GLN A 453 29.92 2.33 6.76
N PHE A 454 28.75 2.75 6.28
CA PHE A 454 27.52 1.99 6.33
C PHE A 454 27.02 1.58 4.95
N GLU A 455 26.39 0.41 4.88
CA GLU A 455 25.67 -0.13 3.73
C GLU A 455 24.22 -0.43 4.09
N LYS A 456 23.33 -0.42 3.09
CA LYS A 456 22.01 -1.01 3.22
C LYS A 456 22.09 -2.53 3.04
N THR A 457 21.25 -3.28 3.72
CA THR A 457 21.05 -4.71 3.44
C THR A 457 20.38 -4.91 2.07
N ASP A 458 20.48 -6.11 1.50
CA ASP A 458 19.95 -6.42 0.17
C ASP A 458 18.43 -6.18 0.05
N ASN A 459 17.68 -6.40 1.13
CA ASN A 459 16.25 -6.10 1.19
C ASN A 459 15.92 -4.62 1.45
N GLY A 460 16.93 -3.77 1.64
CA GLY A 460 16.77 -2.33 1.91
C GLY A 460 16.21 -1.97 3.28
N LEU A 461 15.92 -2.93 4.17
CA LEU A 461 15.24 -2.67 5.45
C LEU A 461 16.17 -2.32 6.61
N PHE A 462 17.47 -2.51 6.46
CA PHE A 462 18.47 -2.18 7.47
C PHE A 462 19.65 -1.44 6.87
N ILE A 463 20.25 -0.60 7.70
CA ILE A 463 21.57 -0.01 7.51
C ILE A 463 22.52 -0.68 8.49
N GLN A 464 23.70 -1.08 8.03
CA GLN A 464 24.70 -1.76 8.84
C GLN A 464 26.11 -1.27 8.52
N ASN A 465 27.05 -1.39 9.47
CA ASN A 465 28.44 -1.00 9.24
C ASN A 465 29.17 -2.03 8.33
N LYS A 466 29.87 -1.55 7.30
CA LYS A 466 30.66 -2.36 6.34
C LYS A 466 31.97 -2.85 6.92
N GLU A 467 32.54 -2.05 7.82
CA GLU A 467 33.86 -2.25 8.39
C GLU A 467 33.81 -2.13 9.92
N ARG A 468 34.91 -2.51 10.57
CA ARG A 468 35.03 -2.38 12.03
C ARG A 468 35.07 -0.90 12.41
N ILE A 469 34.21 -0.49 13.34
CA ILE A 469 34.14 0.90 13.81
C ILE A 469 34.55 0.98 15.28
N GLN A 470 35.31 2.02 15.62
CA GLN A 470 35.54 2.40 17.01
C GLN A 470 34.28 3.10 17.53
N PHE A 471 33.57 2.43 18.43
CA PHE A 471 32.36 2.95 19.08
C PHE A 471 32.69 4.11 20.04
N GLY A 472 33.91 4.10 20.58
CA GLY A 472 34.54 5.24 21.25
C GLY A 472 35.44 4.83 22.41
N LYS A 473 36.08 5.83 23.00
CA LYS A 473 36.90 5.68 24.20
C LYS A 473 36.03 5.53 25.43
N ILE A 474 36.34 4.52 26.24
CA ILE A 474 35.60 4.22 27.45
C ILE A 474 36.50 3.96 28.67
N TYR A 475 35.96 4.20 29.86
CA TYR A 475 36.54 3.71 31.11
C TYR A 475 36.19 2.24 31.31
N ASN A 476 37.20 1.39 31.46
CA ASN A 476 37.03 0.00 31.86
C ASN A 476 36.78 -0.13 33.38
N HIS A 477 36.69 -1.35 33.91
CA HIS A 477 36.43 -1.56 35.34
C HIS A 477 37.51 -0.98 36.27
N ASN A 478 38.75 -0.89 35.79
CA ASN A 478 39.88 -0.34 36.53
C ASN A 478 40.01 1.19 36.35
N ASN A 479 39.01 1.85 35.74
CA ASN A 479 39.07 3.25 35.30
C ASN A 479 40.21 3.56 34.31
N GLU A 480 40.71 2.56 33.59
CA GLU A 480 41.65 2.76 32.48
C GLU A 480 40.88 3.10 31.20
N LEU A 481 41.45 3.99 30.39
CA LEU A 481 40.88 4.33 29.09
C LEU A 481 41.22 3.24 28.08
N VAL A 482 40.18 2.67 27.47
CA VAL A 482 40.29 1.65 26.43
C VAL A 482 39.37 1.98 25.27
N ASP A 483 39.70 1.46 24.09
CA ASP A 483 38.84 1.57 22.92
C ASP A 483 37.79 0.47 22.91
N SER A 484 36.55 0.86 22.59
CA SER A 484 35.46 -0.07 22.31
C SER A 484 35.18 -0.14 20.82
N HIS A 485 34.85 -1.34 20.32
CA HIS A 485 34.74 -1.62 18.89
C HIS A 485 33.50 -2.43 18.56
N ILE A 486 32.96 -2.19 17.36
CA ILE A 486 31.89 -2.98 16.74
C ILE A 486 32.42 -3.52 15.41
N ASP A 487 32.38 -4.83 15.25
CA ASP A 487 32.84 -5.53 14.04
C ASP A 487 31.86 -5.34 12.86
N PRO A 488 32.26 -5.65 11.62
CA PRO A 488 31.39 -5.50 10.46
C PRO A 488 30.02 -6.16 10.63
N LYS A 489 28.96 -5.48 10.19
CA LYS A 489 27.55 -5.90 10.22
C LYS A 489 26.95 -6.07 11.62
N LYS A 490 27.61 -5.54 12.65
CA LYS A 490 27.21 -5.67 14.06
C LYS A 490 26.60 -4.41 14.66
N PHE A 491 26.63 -3.28 13.95
CA PHE A 491 25.74 -2.15 14.21
C PHE A 491 24.65 -2.15 13.17
N ARG A 492 23.39 -2.13 13.58
CA ARG A 492 22.22 -2.16 12.70
C ARG A 492 21.17 -1.15 13.12
N LEU A 493 20.70 -0.37 12.16
CA LEU A 493 19.59 0.58 12.28
C LEU A 493 18.59 0.30 11.15
N GLY A 494 17.35 -0.03 11.46
CA GLY A 494 16.42 -0.44 10.40
C GLY A 494 15.03 -0.78 10.89
N ILE A 495 14.33 -1.61 10.12
CA ILE A 495 12.96 -2.04 10.38
C ILE A 495 12.86 -3.56 10.35
N THR A 496 12.24 -4.15 11.38
CA THR A 496 11.82 -5.55 11.37
C THR A 496 10.45 -5.68 12.01
N ASN A 497 9.61 -6.58 11.49
CA ASN A 497 8.25 -6.81 12.01
C ASN A 497 7.49 -5.50 12.22
N ASN A 498 7.69 -4.53 11.32
CA ASN A 498 7.10 -3.19 11.36
C ASN A 498 7.46 -2.35 12.59
N LYS A 499 8.63 -2.60 13.18
CA LYS A 499 9.19 -1.81 14.26
C LYS A 499 10.53 -1.30 13.81
N MET A 500 10.83 -0.06 14.17
CA MET A 500 12.17 0.48 14.07
C MET A 500 13.08 -0.23 15.08
N VAL A 501 14.32 -0.50 14.69
CA VAL A 501 15.27 -1.28 15.48
C VAL A 501 16.59 -0.54 15.59
N LEU A 502 17.08 -0.40 16.83
CA LEU A 502 18.49 -0.20 17.10
C LEU A 502 19.05 -1.52 17.63
N ASP A 503 20.04 -2.06 16.94
CA ASP A 503 20.66 -3.34 17.27
C ASP A 503 22.19 -3.20 17.21
N ILE A 504 22.84 -3.36 18.36
CA ILE A 504 24.28 -3.35 18.54
C ILE A 504 24.65 -4.74 19.00
N GLU A 505 25.22 -5.54 18.13
CA GLU A 505 25.70 -6.88 18.45
C GLU A 505 27.19 -6.83 18.83
N ASP A 506 27.57 -7.63 19.83
CA ASP A 506 28.98 -7.93 20.14
C ASP A 506 29.91 -6.70 20.23
N LEU A 507 29.47 -5.67 20.96
CA LEU A 507 30.32 -4.54 21.32
C LEU A 507 31.44 -5.03 22.23
N THR A 508 32.69 -4.85 21.78
CA THR A 508 33.88 -5.40 22.45
C THR A 508 34.78 -4.33 23.05
N TRP A 509 35.35 -4.61 24.23
CA TRP A 509 36.39 -3.78 24.84
C TRP A 509 37.23 -4.58 25.84
N GLN A 510 38.41 -4.07 26.18
CA GLN A 510 39.20 -4.63 27.29
C GLN A 510 38.59 -4.23 28.63
N GLN A 511 37.84 -5.14 29.24
CA GLN A 511 37.06 -4.86 30.45
C GLN A 511 37.92 -4.83 31.71
N THR A 512 38.93 -5.69 31.77
CA THR A 512 40.05 -5.65 32.73
C THR A 512 41.24 -6.39 32.12
N ARG A 513 42.37 -6.48 32.83
CA ARG A 513 43.57 -7.16 32.32
C ARG A 513 43.26 -8.63 31.98
N GLY A 514 43.42 -8.95 30.70
CA GLY A 514 43.24 -10.29 30.15
C GLY A 514 41.79 -10.70 29.88
N MET A 515 40.79 -9.83 30.10
CA MET A 515 39.38 -10.15 29.92
C MET A 515 38.72 -9.18 28.93
N ILE A 516 38.07 -9.73 27.91
CA ILE A 516 37.31 -8.97 26.91
C ILE A 516 35.84 -9.00 27.31
N GLY A 517 35.23 -7.81 27.37
CA GLY A 517 33.79 -7.67 27.55
C GLY A 517 33.09 -7.78 26.20
N HIS A 518 31.98 -8.52 26.17
CA HIS A 518 31.08 -8.60 25.01
C HIS A 518 29.67 -8.20 25.45
N LEU A 519 29.12 -7.20 24.77
CA LEU A 519 27.78 -6.68 25.04
C LEU A 519 26.97 -6.54 23.76
N SER A 520 25.78 -7.13 23.72
CA SER A 520 24.77 -6.78 22.72
C SER A 520 23.63 -5.99 23.35
N TYR A 521 23.09 -5.02 22.61
CA TYR A 521 21.95 -4.21 22.98
C TYR A 521 20.95 -4.16 21.83
N GLN A 522 19.67 -4.43 22.12
CA GLN A 522 18.60 -4.34 21.13
C GLN A 522 17.39 -3.60 21.72
N GLN A 523 16.82 -2.70 20.93
CA GLN A 523 15.60 -1.97 21.25
C GLN A 523 14.71 -1.82 20.01
N HIS A 524 13.41 -2.03 20.20
CA HIS A 524 12.39 -1.82 19.18
C HIS A 524 11.56 -0.57 19.48
N TYR A 525 11.12 0.11 18.42
CA TYR A 525 10.22 1.26 18.53
C TYR A 525 9.10 1.18 17.51
N GLY A 526 7.88 1.43 17.96
CA GLY A 526 6.78 1.86 17.11
C GLY A 526 6.85 3.36 16.84
N LEU A 527 6.02 3.83 15.90
CA LEU A 527 5.79 5.25 15.66
C LEU A 527 4.34 5.59 15.99
N SER A 528 4.11 6.76 16.56
CA SER A 528 2.77 7.28 16.79
C SER A 528 2.73 8.77 16.55
N LEU A 529 1.63 9.22 15.98
CA LEU A 529 1.29 10.63 15.93
C LEU A 529 0.63 11.03 17.25
N LYS A 530 1.04 12.16 17.84
CA LYS A 530 0.42 12.75 19.03
C LYS A 530 -0.04 14.18 18.76
N SER A 531 -1.18 14.51 19.35
CA SER A 531 -1.77 15.85 19.39
C SER A 531 -2.44 16.02 20.75
N GLY A 532 -2.45 17.23 21.30
CA GLY A 532 -3.05 17.51 22.60
C GLY A 532 -2.50 18.76 23.27
N VAL A 533 -2.53 18.77 24.60
CA VAL A 533 -1.90 19.80 25.44
C VAL A 533 -0.79 19.13 26.23
N ASP A 534 0.41 19.69 26.23
CA ASP A 534 1.53 19.16 26.99
C ASP A 534 1.59 19.69 28.44
N GLU A 535 2.58 19.26 29.22
CA GLU A 535 2.75 19.68 30.62
C GLU A 535 3.00 21.19 30.79
N LEU A 536 3.36 21.91 29.71
CA LEU A 536 3.49 23.37 29.70
C LEU A 536 2.16 24.09 29.49
N GLY A 537 1.06 23.34 29.29
CA GLY A 537 -0.25 23.90 28.97
C GLY A 537 -0.34 24.41 27.52
N LYS A 538 0.61 24.04 26.65
CA LYS A 538 0.61 24.46 25.25
C LYS A 538 -0.02 23.40 24.37
N GLU A 539 -0.87 23.84 23.45
CA GLU A 539 -1.44 22.97 22.43
C GLU A 539 -0.37 22.57 21.41
N TYR A 540 -0.42 21.32 20.96
CA TYR A 540 0.43 20.79 19.90
C TYR A 540 -0.36 19.81 19.04
N ARG A 541 0.06 19.64 17.79
CA ARG A 541 -0.61 18.81 16.82
C ARG A 541 0.40 18.07 15.93
N ASN A 542 0.08 16.85 15.55
CA ASN A 542 0.80 16.08 14.54
C ASN A 542 2.30 15.94 14.84
N VAL A 543 2.65 15.75 16.11
CA VAL A 543 4.03 15.47 16.53
C VAL A 543 4.24 13.97 16.44
N LEU A 544 5.15 13.54 15.57
CA LEU A 544 5.53 12.14 15.47
C LEU A 544 6.44 11.81 16.65
N VAL A 545 6.14 10.74 17.38
CA VAL A 545 6.94 10.30 18.52
C VAL A 545 7.25 8.82 18.41
N PRO A 546 8.43 8.39 18.86
CA PRO A 546 8.75 6.98 18.96
C PRO A 546 8.08 6.41 20.22
N ILE A 547 7.57 5.20 20.13
CA ILE A 547 7.05 4.45 21.28
C ILE A 547 7.95 3.25 21.46
N GLU A 548 8.58 3.11 22.63
CA GLU A 548 9.33 1.90 22.95
C GLU A 548 8.37 0.70 22.91
N GLU A 549 8.68 -0.25 22.02
CA GLU A 549 7.96 -1.50 21.88
C GLU A 549 8.89 -2.65 22.25
N ASP A 550 8.30 -3.72 22.79
CA ASP A 550 9.03 -4.85 23.37
C ASP A 550 10.00 -4.43 24.49
N ASP A 551 10.57 -5.42 25.18
CA ASP A 551 11.55 -5.15 26.22
C ASP A 551 12.92 -4.92 25.57
N ALA A 552 13.61 -3.83 25.95
CA ALA A 552 15.02 -3.68 25.62
C ALA A 552 15.80 -4.87 26.16
N THR A 553 16.67 -5.46 25.34
CA THR A 553 17.48 -6.61 25.76
C THR A 553 18.97 -6.25 25.82
N LEU A 554 19.62 -6.76 26.85
CA LEU A 554 21.08 -6.72 27.00
C LEU A 554 21.60 -8.15 27.04
N THR A 555 22.57 -8.46 26.19
CA THR A 555 23.23 -9.78 26.20
C THR A 555 24.68 -9.62 26.57
N PHE A 556 25.08 -10.22 27.68
CA PHE A 556 26.48 -10.30 28.10
C PHE A 556 27.04 -11.66 27.76
N THR A 557 28.22 -11.70 27.14
CA THR A 557 28.91 -12.94 26.82
C THR A 557 30.35 -12.91 27.34
N TYR A 558 30.79 -14.01 27.95
CA TYR A 558 32.15 -14.17 28.47
C TYR A 558 32.66 -15.56 28.14
N THR A 559 33.99 -15.71 28.09
CA THR A 559 34.59 -17.04 27.96
C THR A 559 34.34 -17.85 29.25
N LEU A 560 34.22 -19.16 29.10
CA LEU A 560 34.04 -20.07 30.24
C LEU A 560 35.27 -20.06 31.16
N GLU A 561 36.46 -19.83 30.62
CA GLU A 561 37.71 -19.67 31.38
C GLU A 561 37.65 -18.43 32.28
N ASP A 562 37.28 -17.27 31.72
CA ASP A 562 37.11 -16.04 32.50
C ASP A 562 36.02 -16.22 33.57
N TRP A 563 34.92 -16.89 33.22
CA TRP A 563 33.84 -17.18 34.16
C TRP A 563 34.31 -17.98 35.37
N TYR A 564 35.04 -19.09 35.17
CA TYR A 564 35.49 -19.93 36.28
C TYR A 564 36.46 -19.22 37.22
N VAL A 565 37.24 -18.27 36.72
CA VAL A 565 38.20 -17.53 37.53
C VAL A 565 37.56 -16.29 38.19
N ARG A 566 36.55 -15.68 37.57
CA ARG A 566 36.08 -14.33 37.90
C ARG A 566 34.55 -14.18 37.94
N GLU A 567 33.82 -15.25 38.19
CA GLU A 567 32.34 -15.29 38.21
C GLU A 567 31.70 -14.10 38.93
N GLN A 568 32.06 -13.88 40.22
CA GLN A 568 31.46 -12.81 41.01
C GLN A 568 31.72 -11.43 40.39
N LEU A 569 32.95 -11.20 39.94
CA LEU A 569 33.36 -9.95 39.31
C LEU A 569 32.60 -9.71 37.98
N ILE A 570 32.41 -10.76 37.18
CA ILE A 570 31.63 -10.71 35.95
C ILE A 570 30.17 -10.36 36.23
N ILE A 571 29.56 -11.01 37.23
CA ILE A 571 28.19 -10.73 37.65
C ILE A 571 28.06 -9.28 38.11
N GLU A 572 28.94 -8.79 38.98
CA GLU A 572 28.93 -7.41 39.47
C GLU A 572 29.03 -6.39 38.32
N MET A 573 29.89 -6.64 37.34
CA MET A 573 30.01 -5.78 36.17
C MET A 573 28.78 -5.81 35.27
N ALA A 574 28.23 -7.00 34.99
CA ALA A 574 27.01 -7.14 34.21
C ALA A 574 25.83 -6.42 34.89
N VAL A 575 25.72 -6.51 36.22
CA VAL A 575 24.70 -5.83 37.03
C VAL A 575 24.87 -4.32 36.97
N GLY A 576 26.09 -3.82 37.18
CA GLY A 576 26.39 -2.40 37.11
C GLY A 576 26.05 -1.80 35.75
N LEU A 577 26.41 -2.48 34.67
CA LEU A 577 26.10 -2.07 33.30
C LEU A 577 24.60 -2.15 32.99
N ALA A 578 23.93 -3.27 33.33
CA ALA A 578 22.50 -3.43 33.05
C ALA A 578 21.64 -2.41 33.80
N LEU A 579 21.94 -2.15 35.08
CA LEU A 579 21.27 -1.11 35.85
C LEU A 579 21.52 0.28 35.27
N SER A 580 22.77 0.59 34.92
CA SER A 580 23.11 1.92 34.40
C SER A 580 22.53 2.16 33.00
N ILE A 581 22.43 1.13 32.15
CA ILE A 581 21.74 1.24 30.86
C ILE A 581 20.22 1.32 31.06
N GLY A 582 19.66 0.57 32.01
CA GLY A 582 18.21 0.57 32.24
C GLY A 582 17.66 1.85 32.88
N THR A 583 18.45 2.49 33.73
CA THR A 583 18.04 3.65 34.54
C THR A 583 18.75 4.94 34.16
N GLY A 584 19.90 4.86 33.47
CA GLY A 584 20.79 5.98 33.17
C GLY A 584 21.48 6.60 34.39
N ILE A 585 21.52 5.91 35.55
CA ILE A 585 22.27 6.33 36.75
C ILE A 585 23.19 5.20 37.25
N ILE A 586 24.24 5.57 37.98
CA ILE A 586 25.19 4.61 38.56
C ILE A 586 24.73 4.22 39.97
N PHE A 587 24.69 2.93 40.27
CA PHE A 587 24.38 2.41 41.60
C PHE A 587 25.63 1.92 42.33
N SER A 588 25.68 2.15 43.64
CA SER A 588 26.69 1.54 44.50
C SER A 588 26.44 0.04 44.66
N ALA A 589 27.51 -0.76 44.64
CA ALA A 589 27.46 -2.22 44.81
C ALA A 589 26.85 -2.66 46.16
N VAL A 590 26.89 -1.79 47.18
CA VAL A 590 26.29 -2.08 48.49
C VAL A 590 24.80 -1.73 48.57
N SER A 591 24.24 -1.06 47.56
CA SER A 591 22.83 -0.63 47.59
C SER A 591 21.86 -1.82 47.54
N PRO A 592 20.69 -1.73 48.21
CA PRO A 592 19.66 -2.77 48.12
C PRO A 592 19.22 -3.04 46.67
N THR A 593 19.09 -2.00 45.86
CA THR A 593 18.77 -2.08 44.42
C THR A 593 19.79 -2.94 43.67
N PHE A 594 21.09 -2.71 43.89
CA PHE A 594 22.15 -3.48 43.25
C PHE A 594 22.10 -4.95 43.66
N ARG A 595 21.88 -5.25 44.94
CA ARG A 595 21.78 -6.65 45.42
C ARG A 595 20.58 -7.38 44.82
N THR A 596 19.42 -6.72 44.72
CA THR A 596 18.23 -7.29 44.08
C THR A 596 18.49 -7.59 42.61
N ALA A 597 19.11 -6.67 41.89
CA ALA A 597 19.52 -6.87 40.50
C ALA A 597 20.56 -7.98 40.35
N MET A 598 21.53 -8.06 41.26
CA MET A 598 22.56 -9.09 41.30
C MET A 598 21.97 -10.48 41.45
N ASN A 599 21.03 -10.67 42.38
CA ASN A 599 20.33 -11.94 42.56
C ASN A 599 19.52 -12.36 41.33
N TYR A 600 18.94 -11.39 40.61
CA TYR A 600 18.22 -11.66 39.38
C TYR A 600 19.17 -12.04 38.23
N ILE A 601 20.20 -11.23 37.98
CA ILE A 601 21.11 -11.38 36.85
C ILE A 601 22.02 -12.61 36.99
N SER A 602 22.47 -12.94 38.21
CA SER A 602 23.29 -14.14 38.45
C SER A 602 22.58 -15.41 37.97
N GLY A 603 21.26 -15.52 38.21
CA GLY A 603 20.43 -16.64 37.76
C GLY A 603 20.19 -16.72 36.25
N LEU A 604 20.57 -15.69 35.47
CA LEU A 604 20.40 -15.67 34.02
C LEU A 604 21.61 -16.19 33.25
N PHE A 605 22.78 -16.27 33.88
CA PHE A 605 23.98 -16.78 33.23
C PHE A 605 23.85 -18.28 32.96
N LYS A 606 23.98 -18.65 31.70
CA LYS A 606 23.92 -20.05 31.24
C LYS A 606 25.07 -20.34 30.30
N LYS A 607 25.58 -21.56 30.35
CA LYS A 607 26.56 -22.05 29.38
C LYS A 607 25.92 -22.14 28.00
N VAL A 608 26.59 -21.59 26.99
CA VAL A 608 26.16 -21.65 25.58
C VAL A 608 27.29 -22.30 24.78
N GLY A 609 26.99 -23.45 24.15
CA GLY A 609 28.02 -24.27 23.51
C GLY A 609 29.02 -24.84 24.52
N THR A 610 30.27 -25.01 24.09
CA THR A 610 31.33 -25.58 24.93
C THR A 610 32.21 -24.53 25.61
N THR A 611 32.21 -23.28 25.13
CA THR A 611 33.25 -22.29 25.46
C THR A 611 32.76 -20.98 26.08
N MET A 612 31.45 -20.68 26.08
CA MET A 612 30.94 -19.36 26.49
C MET A 612 29.89 -19.44 27.60
N MET A 613 29.82 -18.38 28.41
CA MET A 613 28.74 -18.07 29.34
C MET A 613 27.96 -16.86 28.82
N ARG A 614 26.63 -16.95 28.82
CA ARG A 614 25.74 -15.90 28.31
C ARG A 614 24.65 -15.56 29.33
N ALA A 615 24.40 -14.27 29.53
CA ALA A 615 23.20 -13.77 30.20
C ALA A 615 22.41 -12.89 29.24
N VAL A 616 21.10 -13.11 29.16
CA VAL A 616 20.16 -12.26 28.40
C VAL A 616 19.23 -11.59 29.40
N ILE A 617 19.26 -10.27 29.46
CA ILE A 617 18.59 -9.46 30.47
C ILE A 617 17.51 -8.64 29.78
N SER A 618 16.25 -8.80 30.19
CA SER A 618 15.19 -7.83 29.88
C SER A 618 15.35 -6.62 30.80
N VAL A 619 15.52 -5.44 30.21
CA VAL A 619 15.65 -4.19 30.97
C VAL A 619 14.36 -3.90 31.74
N ARG A 620 13.19 -4.16 31.14
CA ARG A 620 11.90 -3.94 31.81
C ARG A 620 11.73 -4.83 33.04
N GLU A 621 12.06 -6.12 32.91
CA GLU A 621 11.96 -7.08 34.01
C GLU A 621 12.95 -6.73 35.14
N LEU A 622 14.17 -6.31 34.78
CA LEU A 622 15.14 -5.78 35.73
C LEU A 622 14.56 -4.58 36.50
N LEU A 623 14.00 -3.60 35.79
CA LEU A 623 13.41 -2.40 36.38
C LEU A 623 12.19 -2.72 37.27
N TYR A 624 11.34 -3.66 36.84
CA TYR A 624 10.21 -4.12 37.64
C TYR A 624 10.66 -4.71 38.98
N ARG A 625 11.72 -5.53 38.97
CA ARG A 625 12.26 -6.18 40.16
C ARG A 625 12.90 -5.23 41.17
N ILE A 626 13.49 -4.12 40.70
CA ILE A 626 14.13 -3.14 41.58
C ILE A 626 13.18 -2.04 42.10
N GLY A 627 11.94 -1.97 41.58
CA GLY A 627 10.88 -1.08 42.07
C GLY A 627 10.73 0.24 41.29
N GLY A 628 9.46 0.66 41.03
CA GLY A 628 9.12 1.74 40.09
C GLY A 628 9.38 3.19 40.55
N GLY A 629 9.58 3.45 41.84
CA GLY A 629 9.84 4.80 42.36
C GLY A 629 11.19 5.38 41.90
N ALA A 630 12.21 4.53 41.76
CA ALA A 630 13.53 4.92 41.26
C ALA A 630 13.56 5.14 39.74
N TYR A 631 12.61 4.58 39.00
CA TYR A 631 12.60 4.58 37.53
C TYR A 631 12.25 5.94 36.91
N ARG A 632 11.18 6.61 37.39
CA ARG A 632 10.74 7.89 36.80
C ARG A 632 11.72 9.04 37.06
N GLU A 633 12.25 9.14 38.27
CA GLU A 633 13.26 10.17 38.58
C GLU A 633 14.60 9.91 37.88
N SER A 634 14.98 8.63 37.74
CA SER A 634 16.20 8.26 37.00
C SER A 634 16.09 8.54 35.51
N LEU A 635 14.93 8.34 34.86
CA LEU A 635 14.72 8.74 33.46
C LEU A 635 14.98 10.24 33.21
N ILE A 636 14.50 11.11 34.11
CA ILE A 636 14.71 12.56 33.98
C ILE A 636 16.18 12.92 34.19
N GLN A 637 16.85 12.35 35.20
CA GLN A 637 18.28 12.58 35.45
C GLN A 637 19.18 11.99 34.36
N ALA A 638 18.81 10.84 33.82
CA ALA A 638 19.46 10.16 32.72
C ALA A 638 19.32 10.94 31.41
N SER A 639 18.13 11.47 31.13
CA SER A 639 17.91 12.35 29.98
C SER A 639 18.76 13.63 30.10
N ARG A 640 18.78 14.27 31.28
CA ARG A 640 19.66 15.42 31.54
C ARG A 640 21.14 15.07 31.34
N SER A 641 21.59 13.92 31.83
CA SER A 641 22.98 13.46 31.70
C SER A 641 23.33 13.13 30.25
N GLY A 642 22.41 12.47 29.52
CA GLY A 642 22.52 12.20 28.09
C GLY A 642 22.59 13.49 27.27
N SER A 643 21.66 14.43 27.48
CA SER A 643 21.69 15.75 26.83
C SER A 643 22.98 16.50 27.17
N ASN A 644 23.46 16.45 28.41
CA ASN A 644 24.75 17.03 28.82
C ASN A 644 25.94 16.42 28.08
N ASN A 645 25.92 15.12 27.82
CA ASN A 645 26.97 14.45 27.05
C ASN A 645 26.92 14.84 25.57
N VAL A 646 25.73 15.08 25.02
CA VAL A 646 25.59 15.65 23.66
C VAL A 646 26.08 17.11 23.62
N TYR A 647 25.82 17.92 24.66
CA TYR A 647 26.27 19.33 24.75
C TYR A 647 27.80 19.51 24.80
N ARG A 648 28.55 18.48 25.19
CA ARG A 648 30.02 18.56 25.39
C ARG A 648 30.83 18.43 24.09
N ALA A 649 30.24 17.90 23.02
CA ALA A 649 30.82 17.98 21.69
C ALA A 649 30.71 19.43 21.19
N THR A 650 31.83 20.03 20.77
CA THR A 650 32.01 21.46 20.42
C THR A 650 30.80 22.16 19.77
N THR A 651 30.44 23.34 20.29
CA THR A 651 29.15 24.03 20.12
C THR A 651 28.92 24.81 18.81
N ILE A 652 29.84 24.77 17.83
CA ILE A 652 29.79 25.67 16.65
C ILE A 652 29.74 24.92 15.31
N ALA A 653 30.06 23.62 15.28
CA ALA A 653 30.12 22.83 14.05
C ALA A 653 28.88 21.93 13.87
N ASN A 654 28.52 21.66 12.61
CA ASN A 654 27.46 20.73 12.22
C ASN A 654 27.80 19.29 12.67
N VAL A 655 26.78 18.55 13.10
CA VAL A 655 26.86 17.15 13.56
C VAL A 655 27.45 16.19 12.53
N SER A 656 27.34 16.49 11.23
CA SER A 656 27.93 15.69 10.15
C SER A 656 29.43 15.96 9.92
N SER A 657 30.05 16.92 10.63
CA SER A 657 31.46 17.22 10.43
C SER A 657 32.38 16.13 11.01
N PRO A 658 33.43 15.70 10.28
CA PRO A 658 34.38 14.69 10.77
C PRO A 658 35.03 15.06 12.11
N SER A 659 35.28 16.35 12.35
CA SER A 659 35.82 16.86 13.61
C SER A 659 34.90 16.64 14.81
N VAL A 660 33.57 16.79 14.62
CA VAL A 660 32.60 16.55 15.70
C VAL A 660 32.52 15.05 15.98
N LEU A 661 32.50 14.21 14.94
CA LEU A 661 32.51 12.75 15.12
C LEU A 661 33.76 12.29 15.89
N GLU A 662 34.94 12.80 15.52
CA GLU A 662 36.20 12.44 16.17
C GLU A 662 36.25 12.91 17.63
N ALA A 663 35.69 14.09 17.92
CA ALA A 663 35.56 14.57 19.30
C ALA A 663 34.63 13.66 20.12
N VAL A 664 33.47 13.27 19.56
CA VAL A 664 32.51 12.37 20.23
C VAL A 664 33.11 10.97 20.46
N LYS A 665 33.89 10.45 19.49
CA LYS A 665 34.58 9.16 19.63
C LYS A 665 35.67 9.19 20.70
N ASN A 666 36.47 10.26 20.75
CA ASN A 666 37.59 10.36 21.68
C ASN A 666 37.21 10.83 23.10
N GLU A 667 36.02 11.39 23.30
CA GLU A 667 35.59 11.78 24.63
C GLU A 667 35.47 10.54 25.53
N ALA A 668 36.21 10.53 26.63
CA ALA A 668 36.19 9.42 27.58
C ALA A 668 34.83 9.30 28.28
N ARG A 669 34.13 8.18 28.11
CA ARG A 669 32.79 7.92 28.69
C ARG A 669 32.70 6.54 29.32
N TYR A 670 31.67 6.26 30.11
CA TYR A 670 31.35 4.87 30.44
C TYR A 670 30.59 4.21 29.29
N ILE A 671 30.78 2.91 29.09
CA ILE A 671 30.10 2.16 28.00
C ILE A 671 28.57 2.25 28.10
N TRP A 672 28.02 2.17 29.31
CA TRP A 672 26.57 2.32 29.54
C TRP A 672 26.04 3.67 29.04
N SER A 673 26.81 4.74 29.22
CA SER A 673 26.41 6.09 28.83
C SER A 673 26.38 6.25 27.32
N ARG A 674 27.31 5.61 26.60
CA ARG A 674 27.31 5.63 25.13
C ARG A 674 26.13 4.86 24.56
N ILE A 675 25.77 3.71 25.14
CA ILE A 675 24.60 2.93 24.72
C ILE A 675 23.32 3.72 24.97
N TRP A 676 23.18 4.32 26.16
CA TRP A 676 22.03 5.14 26.52
C TRP A 676 21.85 6.35 25.59
N GLU A 677 22.94 7.03 25.24
CA GLU A 677 22.90 8.14 24.29
C GLU A 677 22.48 7.69 22.89
N ASN A 678 22.98 6.55 22.41
CA ASN A 678 22.55 5.98 21.14
C ASN A 678 21.07 5.58 21.16
N LYS A 679 20.56 5.03 22.26
CA LYS A 679 19.13 4.77 22.47
C LYS A 679 18.30 6.05 22.32
N LEU A 680 18.73 7.15 22.93
CA LEU A 680 18.04 8.43 22.84
C LEU A 680 18.12 9.02 21.43
N LYS A 681 19.30 8.99 20.82
CA LYS A 681 19.52 9.45 19.44
C LYS A 681 18.69 8.64 18.42
N SER A 682 18.58 7.32 18.58
CA SER A 682 17.74 6.51 17.70
C SER A 682 16.27 6.89 17.82
N ALA A 683 15.78 7.17 19.03
CA ALA A 683 14.41 7.67 19.23
C ALA A 683 14.18 9.00 18.47
N LEU A 684 15.14 9.93 18.51
CA LEU A 684 15.09 11.17 17.73
C LEU A 684 15.10 10.90 16.23
N VAL A 685 16.03 10.06 15.75
CA VAL A 685 16.13 9.67 14.33
C VAL A 685 14.83 9.02 13.83
N PHE A 686 14.22 8.13 14.62
CA PHE A 686 13.01 7.46 14.19
C PHE A 686 11.81 8.39 14.06
N SER A 687 11.77 9.49 14.82
CA SER A 687 10.60 10.35 14.91
C SER A 687 10.72 11.71 14.24
N GLN A 688 11.92 12.28 14.10
CA GLN A 688 12.09 13.68 13.72
C GLN A 688 12.82 13.90 12.38
N MET A 689 13.25 12.86 11.66
CA MET A 689 13.98 13.08 10.39
C MET A 689 13.10 13.62 9.26
N ALA A 690 11.78 13.49 9.35
CA ALA A 690 10.83 14.17 8.45
C ALA A 690 11.00 15.70 8.45
N VAL A 691 11.42 16.26 9.58
CA VAL A 691 11.23 17.69 9.89
C VAL A 691 12.56 18.38 10.21
N ILE A 692 13.57 17.60 10.60
CA ILE A 692 14.89 18.11 10.94
C ILE A 692 15.82 18.06 9.71
N ARG A 693 16.36 19.22 9.33
CA ARG A 693 17.46 19.32 8.36
C ARG A 693 18.79 19.03 9.04
N THR A 694 19.46 17.93 8.69
CA THR A 694 20.75 17.55 9.30
C THR A 694 21.84 18.59 9.11
N VAL A 695 21.82 19.34 7.99
CA VAL A 695 22.85 20.33 7.65
C VAL A 695 22.90 21.52 8.62
N SER A 696 21.80 21.83 9.30
CA SER A 696 21.74 22.90 10.30
C SER A 696 21.79 22.38 11.73
N LEU A 697 21.81 21.06 11.94
CA LEU A 697 21.78 20.49 13.28
C LEU A 697 23.11 20.69 14.02
N THR A 698 23.03 21.26 15.21
CA THR A 698 24.12 21.30 16.17
C THR A 698 23.89 20.26 17.27
N PRO A 699 24.95 19.79 17.95
CA PRO A 699 24.79 18.94 19.14
C PRO A 699 23.86 19.58 20.19
N PHE A 700 23.87 20.91 20.31
CA PHE A 700 22.97 21.63 21.21
C PHE A 700 21.48 21.41 20.89
N MET A 701 21.09 21.49 19.62
CA MET A 701 19.69 21.28 19.24
C MET A 701 19.26 19.83 19.44
N ILE A 702 20.14 18.85 19.17
CA ILE A 702 19.88 17.44 19.49
C ILE A 702 19.61 17.30 21.00
N GLY A 703 20.49 17.84 21.85
CA GLY A 703 20.33 17.78 23.30
C GLY A 703 19.00 18.38 23.79
N LYS A 704 18.51 19.45 23.13
CA LYS A 704 17.22 20.08 23.42
C LYS A 704 16.04 19.22 23.00
N TYR A 705 16.04 18.66 21.80
CA TYR A 705 14.95 17.77 21.37
C TYR A 705 14.86 16.51 22.23
N LEU A 706 16.00 15.92 22.62
CA LEU A 706 16.02 14.81 23.56
C LEU A 706 15.44 15.19 24.93
N GLU A 707 15.73 16.41 25.41
CA GLU A 707 15.16 16.95 26.65
C GLU A 707 13.64 17.13 26.53
N TYR A 708 13.14 17.68 25.42
CA TYR A 708 11.71 17.87 25.19
C TYR A 708 10.96 16.55 25.08
N MET A 709 11.52 15.56 24.37
CA MET A 709 10.94 14.21 24.29
C MET A 709 10.84 13.56 25.67
N ALA A 710 11.90 13.66 26.48
CA ALA A 710 11.93 13.04 27.80
C ALA A 710 11.01 13.71 28.83
N LYS A 711 10.74 15.01 28.66
CA LYS A 711 9.79 15.77 29.49
C LYS A 711 8.38 15.83 28.91
N GLU A 712 8.14 15.15 27.79
CA GLU A 712 6.86 15.22 27.08
C GLU A 712 6.43 16.65 26.69
N HIS A 713 7.38 17.58 26.51
CA HIS A 713 7.14 18.95 26.03
C HIS A 713 6.94 18.96 24.51
N TYR A 714 5.92 18.25 24.02
CA TYR A 714 5.72 18.01 22.59
C TYR A 714 5.43 19.29 21.80
N SER A 715 4.93 20.37 22.43
CA SER A 715 4.74 21.66 21.75
C SER A 715 6.04 22.34 21.29
N GLU A 716 7.18 21.91 21.84
CA GLU A 716 8.50 22.40 21.46
C GLU A 716 9.19 21.50 20.41
N LEU A 717 8.55 20.41 19.99
CA LEU A 717 9.02 19.54 18.92
C LEU A 717 8.39 19.94 17.58
N PRO A 718 9.11 19.75 16.46
CA PRO A 718 8.53 20.02 15.14
C PRO A 718 7.38 19.05 14.82
N THR A 719 6.42 19.53 14.04
CA THR A 719 5.27 18.75 13.56
C THR A 719 5.56 18.15 12.20
N ILE A 720 4.96 17.01 11.85
CA ILE A 720 5.16 16.38 10.53
C ILE A 720 4.46 17.11 9.37
N ASP A 721 3.79 18.23 9.63
CA ASP A 721 2.96 18.91 8.63
C ASP A 721 3.79 19.36 7.42
N ALA A 722 5.02 19.85 7.63
CA ALA A 722 5.91 20.22 6.54
C ALA A 722 6.34 19.02 5.67
N PHE A 723 6.58 17.87 6.29
CA PHE A 723 6.89 16.63 5.58
C PHE A 723 5.68 16.17 4.77
N LEU A 724 4.50 16.15 5.38
CA LEU A 724 3.25 15.78 4.73
C LEU A 724 2.93 16.70 3.55
N ALA A 725 3.12 18.01 3.69
CA ALA A 725 2.93 18.96 2.60
C ALA A 725 3.83 18.64 1.40
N ASN A 726 5.07 18.17 1.63
CA ASN A 726 5.96 17.74 0.54
C ASN A 726 5.52 16.40 -0.08
N CYS A 727 4.94 15.51 0.72
CA CYS A 727 4.37 14.26 0.22
C CYS A 727 3.20 14.52 -0.73
N VAL A 728 2.23 15.36 -0.35
CA VAL A 728 0.97 15.54 -1.10
C VAL A 728 0.90 16.83 -1.93
N GLY A 729 1.96 17.62 -1.96
CA GLY A 729 1.99 18.91 -2.65
C GLY A 729 1.84 18.77 -4.17
N ALA A 730 2.58 17.83 -4.76
CA ALA A 730 2.63 17.61 -6.20
C ALA A 730 1.54 16.66 -6.72
N VAL A 731 0.71 16.09 -5.84
CA VAL A 731 -0.37 15.18 -6.20
C VAL A 731 -1.66 15.62 -5.53
N LYS A 732 -2.62 16.09 -6.32
CA LYS A 732 -3.85 16.70 -5.82
C LYS A 732 -5.07 15.90 -6.23
N TRP A 733 -6.02 15.83 -5.30
CA TRP A 733 -7.37 15.40 -5.63
C TRP A 733 -8.13 16.50 -6.37
N PRO A 734 -9.15 16.14 -7.16
CA PRO A 734 -9.84 17.05 -8.06
C PRO A 734 -10.48 18.29 -7.41
N ASP A 735 -10.82 18.24 -6.13
CA ASP A 735 -11.35 19.38 -5.37
C ASP A 735 -10.29 20.15 -4.57
N ASN A 736 -9.00 19.89 -4.83
CA ASN A 736 -7.86 20.41 -4.09
C ASN A 736 -7.90 20.12 -2.59
N SER A 737 -8.64 19.08 -2.17
CA SER A 737 -8.67 18.67 -0.78
C SER A 737 -7.28 18.23 -0.28
N GLU A 738 -7.00 18.59 0.97
CA GLU A 738 -5.75 18.30 1.65
C GLU A 738 -5.93 17.16 2.66
N LEU A 739 -4.93 16.30 2.75
CA LEU A 739 -4.92 15.21 3.72
C LEU A 739 -4.63 15.76 5.12
N GLN A 740 -5.65 15.82 5.96
CA GLN A 740 -5.49 16.05 7.38
C GLN A 740 -5.15 14.73 8.08
N VAL A 741 -3.87 14.48 8.31
CA VAL A 741 -3.39 13.25 8.96
C VAL A 741 -3.81 13.20 10.43
N GLU A 742 -4.26 12.02 10.83
CA GLU A 742 -4.63 11.66 12.21
C GLU A 742 -3.86 10.44 12.73
N THR A 743 -3.32 9.60 11.83
CA THR A 743 -2.57 8.39 12.18
C THR A 743 -1.29 8.30 11.34
N ALA A 744 -0.23 7.74 11.93
CA ALA A 744 1.01 7.41 11.24
C ALA A 744 1.61 6.16 11.87
N GLN A 745 1.93 5.14 11.07
CA GLN A 745 2.42 3.84 11.55
C GLN A 745 3.26 3.11 10.50
N LEU A 746 4.02 2.11 10.96
CA LEU A 746 4.69 1.13 10.11
C LEU A 746 3.83 -0.14 10.01
N GLN A 747 3.54 -0.63 8.81
CA GLN A 747 2.78 -1.86 8.53
C GLN A 747 3.06 -2.36 7.11
N GLY A 748 4.24 -2.93 6.82
CA GLY A 748 4.77 -3.24 5.48
C GLY A 748 5.16 -1.99 4.66
N ILE A 749 4.34 -0.98 4.90
CA ILE A 749 4.29 0.45 4.62
C ILE A 749 4.68 1.52 5.64
N TYR A 750 5.31 2.65 5.30
CA TYR A 750 5.13 3.84 6.15
C TYR A 750 3.83 4.49 5.74
N LEU A 751 2.81 4.32 6.58
CA LEU A 751 1.43 4.65 6.26
C LEU A 751 0.94 5.80 7.14
N MET A 752 0.49 6.87 6.49
CA MET A 752 -0.17 8.01 7.12
C MET A 752 -1.64 8.04 6.71
N GLY A 753 -2.54 8.18 7.67
CA GLY A 753 -3.97 8.09 7.46
C GLY A 753 -4.71 9.30 8.01
N GLY A 754 -5.79 9.70 7.35
CA GLY A 754 -6.51 10.91 7.71
C GLY A 754 -7.79 11.12 6.93
N LYS A 755 -8.20 12.38 6.88
CA LYS A 755 -9.37 12.85 6.12
C LYS A 755 -8.96 13.82 5.05
N LEU A 756 -9.68 13.81 3.95
CA LEU A 756 -9.62 14.90 2.98
C LEU A 756 -10.50 16.07 3.43
N ILE A 757 -9.90 17.25 3.49
CA ILE A 757 -10.56 18.50 3.90
C ILE A 757 -10.29 19.55 2.84
N LYS A 758 -11.32 20.34 2.50
CA LYS A 758 -11.20 21.46 1.55
C LYS A 758 -10.70 22.73 2.22
#